data_AF-A0A2T4GIV9-F1
#
_entry.id   AF-A0A2T4GIV9-F1
#
_cell.length_a   1.000
_cell.length_b   1.000
_cell.length_c   1.000
_cell.angle_alpha   90.00
_cell.angle_beta   90.00
_cell.angle_gamma   90.00
#
_symmetry.space_group_name_H-M   'P 1'
#
loop_
_entity.id
_entity.type
_entity.pdbx_description
1 polymer ?
#
loop_
_entity_poly.entity_id
_entity_poly.type
_entity_poly.pdbx_seq_one_letter_code
_entity_poly.pdbx_strand_id
1 'polypeptide(L)'
;MIDKIWKRFTSSRFEQALAVLPPCNEPLQSTSEHTNESFNAGYERAARECRQKVDWIIKECKTMNQKYRDPDWDLETDFEHRKGNCLNRLDWQKFDLNEEPKLGDELDAPKTVRRVSDIFEQPTFMEKADGGDVKQGCLDDCWVIAAFSALASIDGGLRRICVAYDMGIGVYGFVFHRDGEWIYCIIDDKLYLKCPEWHAPSVQRDLLEQVDRENGEYLYRKTYQTGSKALFFAQCRDSNETWAPLLEKAYAKAHGDYTSLAGGWIGECLEDLCGGVTAEILSSDILDVDRFWDEELSTVNQKFLFGASTGLPRSGRGNRNGISEGHAYVVLDARMLKSGQRLVKLRNPWGAVGKTKGNGVWEGPWCDGSKEWTRDAQQELGHEFGNDAIFWMPYEDLIGKFSHLNRTRLFLDPSWYCCQRWVSVAVPWLAVWRKQFSVKLASESPLVLVLAQLDRRYFYGLHGQYSFKLHFRLHAGEGSTDDHYMVRSHGNYLMDRSVSVELDAVSPGSYTIYVKITAERDLSEDPVEEVVRQECFDRVDNEKLAQVGQAYNLAHSKARDYMDRVSDHRRRMAKGPGPRPCLERYSCTPSEKASRWLDAKNVNSTHTPAPTAIGRADIDMSFKGQQDQRRRSSPTLPATAPDLVKTELPRTPEPVIHTALHLRGISSQKSEWQPEGSDRSSRDRLSYLSRPPSDSDTEGSSGSKKPKPWNAVCITNLRVYSTDEKLTVRTFAETGDLL
;
A
#
# COMPACT_ATOMS: atom_id res chain seq x y z
N MET A 1 -25.82 22.90 -20.86
CA MET A 1 -25.50 21.51 -21.28
C MET A 1 -24.61 20.83 -20.25
N ILE A 2 -23.52 21.48 -19.84
CA ILE A 2 -22.57 21.02 -18.81
C ILE A 2 -23.27 20.66 -17.47
N ASP A 3 -24.19 21.49 -16.97
CA ASP A 3 -24.91 21.18 -15.72
C ASP A 3 -25.74 19.88 -15.79
N LYS A 4 -26.25 19.51 -16.98
CA LYS A 4 -26.96 18.24 -17.16
C LYS A 4 -26.00 17.05 -17.10
N ILE A 5 -24.74 17.24 -17.52
CA ILE A 5 -23.69 16.23 -17.40
C ILE A 5 -23.35 16.07 -15.92
N TRP A 6 -23.08 17.16 -15.20
CA TRP A 6 -22.78 17.11 -13.76
C TRP A 6 -23.92 16.52 -12.92
N LYS A 7 -25.18 16.84 -13.23
CA LYS A 7 -26.34 16.24 -12.55
C LYS A 7 -26.47 14.73 -12.77
N ARG A 8 -26.01 14.21 -13.91
CA ARG A 8 -26.01 12.76 -14.20
C ARG A 8 -24.77 12.07 -13.63
N PHE A 9 -23.66 12.80 -13.61
CA PHE A 9 -22.38 12.29 -13.17
C PHE A 9 -22.23 12.34 -11.66
N THR A 10 -22.85 13.28 -10.95
CA THR A 10 -22.78 13.33 -9.48
C THR A 10 -23.85 12.43 -8.88
N SER A 11 -23.47 11.45 -8.06
CA SER A 11 -24.47 10.69 -7.30
C SER A 11 -25.14 11.59 -6.25
N SER A 12 -26.47 11.54 -6.15
CA SER A 12 -27.22 12.22 -5.08
C SER A 12 -27.20 11.43 -3.77
N ARG A 13 -26.87 10.14 -3.84
CA ARG A 13 -26.67 9.25 -2.69
C ARG A 13 -25.32 8.57 -2.82
N PHE A 14 -24.39 8.97 -1.98
CA PHE A 14 -23.12 8.27 -1.86
C PHE A 14 -23.36 7.04 -1.00
N GLU A 15 -23.49 5.89 -1.65
CA GLU A 15 -23.73 4.61 -0.99
C GLU A 15 -22.51 3.73 -1.28
N GLN A 16 -21.71 3.46 -0.26
CA GLN A 16 -20.73 2.38 -0.28
C GLN A 16 -21.40 1.16 0.33
N ALA A 17 -21.24 0.00 -0.30
CA ALA A 17 -21.68 -1.25 0.30
C ALA A 17 -20.92 -1.44 1.61
N LEU A 18 -21.62 -1.40 2.75
CA LEU A 18 -21.01 -1.73 4.06
C LEU A 18 -20.99 -3.23 4.32
N ALA A 19 -21.76 -3.96 3.51
CA ALA A 19 -21.80 -5.39 3.49
C ALA A 19 -22.02 -5.87 2.06
N VAL A 20 -21.22 -6.85 1.64
CA VAL A 20 -21.34 -7.58 0.37
C VAL A 20 -22.05 -8.90 0.58
N LEU A 21 -21.76 -9.58 1.70
CA LEU A 21 -22.47 -10.81 2.06
C LEU A 21 -23.77 -10.51 2.79
N PRO A 22 -24.81 -11.37 2.65
CA PRO A 22 -26.02 -11.28 3.46
C PRO A 22 -25.69 -11.28 4.96
N PRO A 23 -26.46 -10.58 5.80
CA PRO A 23 -26.26 -10.63 7.24
C PRO A 23 -26.46 -12.08 7.70
N CYS A 24 -25.36 -12.72 8.11
CA CYS A 24 -25.43 -13.97 8.84
C CYS A 24 -25.97 -13.67 10.24
N ASN A 25 -26.65 -14.62 10.90
CA ASN A 25 -27.29 -14.43 12.22
C ASN A 25 -26.30 -14.10 13.35
N GLU A 26 -25.01 -13.99 13.07
CA GLU A 26 -24.01 -13.52 14.00
C GLU A 26 -23.78 -12.01 13.80
N PRO A 27 -23.97 -11.19 14.84
CA PRO A 27 -23.62 -9.79 14.76
C PRO A 27 -22.11 -9.69 14.50
N LEU A 28 -21.73 -9.06 13.38
CA LEU A 28 -20.37 -8.56 13.22
C LEU A 28 -20.06 -7.78 14.49
N GLN A 29 -19.05 -8.20 15.25
CA GLN A 29 -18.59 -7.46 16.41
C GLN A 29 -18.19 -6.08 15.92
N SER A 30 -19.09 -5.10 16.08
CA SER A 30 -18.77 -3.71 15.82
C SER A 30 -17.67 -3.38 16.80
N THR A 31 -16.44 -3.20 16.31
CA THR A 31 -15.39 -2.72 17.18
C THR A 31 -15.77 -1.29 17.53
N SER A 32 -16.22 -1.12 18.77
CA SER A 32 -16.57 0.18 19.32
C SER A 32 -15.36 1.09 19.18
N GLU A 33 -15.59 2.36 18.85
CA GLU A 33 -14.51 3.33 18.76
C GLU A 33 -13.60 3.26 20.00
N HIS A 34 -12.28 3.16 19.80
CA HIS A 34 -11.36 3.11 20.94
C HIS A 34 -11.26 4.51 21.55
N THR A 35 -11.86 4.66 22.72
CA THR A 35 -11.56 5.75 23.65
C THR A 35 -10.07 5.69 24.03
N ASN A 36 -9.50 6.82 24.46
CA ASN A 36 -8.10 6.92 24.81
C ASN A 36 -7.66 5.75 25.72
N GLU A 37 -6.89 4.82 25.15
CA GLU A 37 -6.41 3.63 25.83
C GLU A 37 -4.89 3.56 25.75
N SER A 38 -4.27 2.96 26.76
CA SER A 38 -2.84 2.64 26.72
C SER A 38 -2.59 1.75 25.50
N PHE A 39 -1.67 2.15 24.63
CA PHE A 39 -1.40 1.45 23.38
C PHE A 39 -1.01 -0.02 23.60
N ASN A 40 -0.27 -0.30 24.68
CA ASN A 40 0.11 -1.66 25.03
C ASN A 40 -1.07 -2.51 25.55
N ALA A 41 -2.16 -1.89 26.04
CA ALA A 41 -3.29 -2.61 26.62
C ALA A 41 -4.09 -3.37 25.55
N GLY A 42 -4.21 -2.81 24.33
CA GLY A 42 -4.80 -3.50 23.19
C GLY A 42 -4.00 -4.75 22.80
N TYR A 43 -2.67 -4.61 22.71
CA TYR A 43 -1.76 -5.72 22.43
C TYR A 43 -1.88 -6.84 23.47
N GLU A 44 -1.82 -6.50 24.77
CA GLU A 44 -1.91 -7.51 25.85
C GLU A 44 -3.26 -8.25 25.87
N ARG A 45 -4.34 -7.61 25.40
CA ARG A 45 -5.66 -8.25 25.25
C ARG A 45 -5.59 -9.32 24.16
N ALA A 46 -5.17 -8.95 22.96
CA ALA A 46 -5.07 -9.86 21.82
C ALA A 46 -4.07 -11.01 22.08
N ALA A 47 -2.93 -10.70 22.70
CA ALA A 47 -1.93 -11.70 23.08
C ALA A 47 -2.48 -12.71 24.10
N ARG A 48 -3.27 -12.25 25.08
CA ARG A 48 -3.89 -13.13 26.09
C ARG A 48 -4.94 -14.05 25.47
N GLU A 49 -5.81 -13.51 24.62
CA GLU A 49 -6.83 -14.28 23.90
C GLU A 49 -6.19 -15.35 23.01
N CYS A 50 -5.12 -14.97 22.28
CA CYS A 50 -4.34 -15.90 21.47
C CYS A 50 -3.75 -17.04 22.31
N ARG A 51 -3.07 -16.72 23.42
CA ARG A 51 -2.50 -17.74 24.34
C ARG A 51 -3.58 -18.69 24.85
N GLN A 52 -4.71 -18.16 25.31
CA GLN A 52 -5.82 -18.99 25.81
C GLN A 52 -6.37 -19.94 24.74
N LYS A 53 -6.50 -19.46 23.49
CA LYS A 53 -7.00 -20.29 22.38
C LYS A 53 -5.97 -21.35 21.98
N VAL A 54 -4.69 -21.02 21.93
CA VAL A 54 -3.60 -21.97 21.67
C VAL A 54 -3.53 -23.04 22.76
N ASP A 55 -3.61 -22.66 24.04
CA ASP A 55 -3.62 -23.62 25.15
C ASP A 55 -4.81 -24.59 25.07
N TRP A 56 -5.98 -24.08 24.67
CA TRP A 56 -7.17 -24.90 24.43
C TRP A 56 -6.95 -25.89 23.27
N ILE A 57 -6.42 -25.43 22.14
CA ILE A 57 -6.06 -26.28 20.99
C ILE A 57 -5.08 -27.38 21.41
N ILE A 58 -4.02 -27.02 22.15
CA ILE A 58 -3.01 -27.97 22.64
C ILE A 58 -3.68 -29.07 23.47
N LYS A 59 -4.60 -28.70 24.36
CA LYS A 59 -5.33 -29.66 25.20
C LYS A 59 -6.24 -30.58 24.38
N GLU A 60 -6.96 -30.03 23.40
CA GLU A 60 -7.81 -30.80 22.48
C GLU A 60 -6.98 -31.79 21.67
N CYS A 61 -5.91 -31.32 21.02
CA CYS A 61 -4.99 -32.13 20.23
C CYS A 61 -4.36 -33.27 21.04
N LYS A 62 -3.92 -33.00 22.29
CA LYS A 62 -3.39 -34.03 23.20
C LYS A 62 -4.45 -35.06 23.58
N THR A 63 -5.70 -34.64 23.76
CA THR A 63 -6.82 -35.54 24.09
C THR A 63 -7.18 -36.44 22.91
N MET A 64 -7.18 -35.90 21.70
CA MET A 64 -7.51 -36.62 20.47
C MET A 64 -6.33 -37.42 19.89
N ASN A 65 -5.12 -37.24 20.45
CA ASN A 65 -3.87 -37.77 19.91
C ASN A 65 -3.65 -37.38 18.43
N GLN A 66 -3.87 -36.10 18.13
CA GLN A 66 -3.77 -35.55 16.78
C GLN A 66 -2.96 -34.25 16.78
N LYS A 67 -2.19 -34.00 15.72
CA LYS A 67 -1.58 -32.69 15.48
C LYS A 67 -2.65 -31.67 15.09
N TYR A 68 -2.39 -30.40 15.38
CA TYR A 68 -3.29 -29.33 14.96
C TYR A 68 -3.37 -29.25 13.43
N ARG A 69 -4.58 -29.06 12.94
CA ARG A 69 -4.90 -28.79 11.53
C ARG A 69 -5.81 -27.58 11.56
N ASP A 70 -5.40 -26.54 10.84
CA ASP A 70 -6.14 -25.28 10.83
C ASP A 70 -7.43 -25.45 10.03
N PRO A 71 -8.62 -25.39 10.66
CA PRO A 71 -9.88 -25.64 9.95
C PRO A 71 -10.23 -24.52 8.98
N ASP A 72 -9.77 -23.29 9.25
CA ASP A 72 -10.09 -22.11 8.43
C ASP A 72 -9.00 -21.81 7.38
N TRP A 73 -7.87 -22.52 7.43
CA TRP A 73 -6.69 -22.27 6.59
C TRP A 73 -5.95 -23.56 6.24
N ASP A 74 -6.67 -24.53 5.69
CA ASP A 74 -6.14 -25.85 5.43
C ASP A 74 -5.43 -25.98 4.08
N LEU A 75 -4.12 -25.71 4.09
CA LEU A 75 -3.29 -25.72 2.89
C LEU A 75 -3.31 -27.05 2.13
N GLU A 76 -3.37 -28.18 2.84
CA GLU A 76 -3.28 -29.51 2.24
C GLU A 76 -4.55 -29.84 1.47
N THR A 77 -5.73 -29.68 2.09
CA THR A 77 -7.01 -29.90 1.41
C THR A 77 -7.24 -28.90 0.29
N ASP A 78 -6.91 -27.62 0.47
CA ASP A 78 -7.01 -26.60 -0.57
C ASP A 78 -6.16 -26.95 -1.81
N PHE A 79 -4.94 -27.47 -1.57
CA PHE A 79 -4.02 -27.89 -2.61
C PHE A 79 -4.48 -29.19 -3.31
N GLU A 80 -4.84 -30.22 -2.55
CA GLU A 80 -5.26 -31.52 -3.10
C GLU A 80 -6.52 -31.42 -3.96
N HIS A 81 -7.46 -30.56 -3.58
CA HIS A 81 -8.68 -30.28 -4.35
C HIS A 81 -8.46 -29.24 -5.46
N ARG A 82 -7.23 -28.76 -5.65
CA ARG A 82 -6.84 -27.75 -6.66
C ARG A 82 -7.68 -26.47 -6.58
N LYS A 83 -8.10 -26.08 -5.38
CA LYS A 83 -8.91 -24.86 -5.16
C LYS A 83 -8.04 -23.61 -5.23
N GLY A 84 -6.88 -23.64 -4.57
CA GLY A 84 -5.93 -22.54 -4.55
C GLY A 84 -6.43 -21.29 -3.82
N ASN A 85 -7.39 -21.41 -2.90
CA ASN A 85 -7.95 -20.28 -2.15
C ASN A 85 -6.93 -19.67 -1.19
N CYS A 86 -6.00 -20.48 -0.66
CA CYS A 86 -4.92 -20.02 0.21
C CYS A 86 -3.79 -19.32 -0.57
N LEU A 87 -3.70 -19.59 -1.88
CA LEU A 87 -2.64 -19.09 -2.74
C LEU A 87 -3.06 -17.81 -3.47
N ASN A 88 -4.25 -17.80 -4.06
CA ASN A 88 -4.68 -16.79 -5.03
C ASN A 88 -5.68 -15.78 -4.46
N ARG A 89 -5.66 -14.57 -5.03
CA ARG A 89 -6.64 -13.51 -4.76
C ARG A 89 -7.99 -13.86 -5.38
N LEU A 90 -9.04 -13.13 -5.01
CA LEU A 90 -10.36 -13.31 -5.62
C LEU A 90 -10.36 -12.94 -7.11
N ASP A 91 -9.68 -11.84 -7.46
CA ASP A 91 -9.64 -11.23 -8.80
C ASP A 91 -8.48 -11.72 -9.69
N TRP A 92 -7.50 -12.41 -9.10
CA TRP A 92 -6.28 -12.77 -9.81
C TRP A 92 -5.71 -14.12 -9.36
N GLN A 93 -5.59 -15.02 -10.34
CA GLN A 93 -4.95 -16.31 -10.19
C GLN A 93 -3.50 -16.23 -10.68
N LYS A 94 -2.54 -16.19 -9.75
CA LYS A 94 -1.10 -16.26 -10.06
C LYS A 94 -0.62 -17.70 -10.15
N PHE A 95 -1.11 -18.54 -9.25
CA PHE A 95 -0.71 -19.94 -9.12
C PHE A 95 -1.83 -20.81 -9.66
N ASP A 96 -1.65 -21.33 -10.88
CA ASP A 96 -2.57 -22.33 -11.43
C ASP A 96 -2.15 -23.73 -10.98
N LEU A 97 -3.05 -24.40 -10.23
CA LEU A 97 -2.85 -25.77 -9.75
C LEU A 97 -3.38 -26.82 -10.75
N ASN A 98 -4.02 -26.40 -11.84
CA ASN A 98 -4.58 -27.29 -12.86
C ASN A 98 -3.64 -27.55 -14.03
N GLU A 99 -2.67 -26.67 -14.30
CA GLU A 99 -1.69 -26.89 -15.35
C GLU A 99 -0.77 -28.07 -15.00
N GLU A 100 -0.61 -29.00 -15.95
CA GLU A 100 0.43 -30.01 -15.83
C GLU A 100 1.81 -29.33 -15.85
N PRO A 101 2.77 -29.76 -15.00
CA PRO A 101 4.10 -29.16 -15.00
C PRO A 101 4.74 -29.33 -16.37
N LYS A 102 4.92 -28.23 -17.13
CA LYS A 102 5.69 -28.29 -18.38
C LYS A 102 7.18 -28.45 -18.02
N LEU A 103 7.93 -29.10 -18.91
CA LEU A 103 9.37 -29.31 -18.72
C LEU A 103 10.09 -27.95 -18.68
N GLY A 104 10.51 -27.51 -17.49
CA GLY A 104 11.11 -26.19 -17.25
C GLY A 104 10.34 -25.29 -16.27
N ASP A 105 9.06 -25.59 -15.99
CA ASP A 105 8.15 -24.81 -15.12
C ASP A 105 8.26 -25.22 -13.63
N GLU A 106 9.45 -25.62 -13.17
CA GLU A 106 9.63 -26.21 -11.83
C GLU A 106 9.38 -25.22 -10.67
N LEU A 107 9.25 -23.92 -10.95
CA LEU A 107 9.14 -22.87 -9.93
C LEU A 107 7.88 -21.98 -10.03
N ASP A 108 6.97 -22.26 -10.96
CA ASP A 108 5.83 -21.35 -11.22
C ASP A 108 4.69 -21.48 -10.20
N ALA A 109 4.55 -22.64 -9.56
CA ALA A 109 3.56 -22.90 -8.52
C ALA A 109 4.06 -23.94 -7.50
N PRO A 110 3.55 -23.91 -6.25
CA PRO A 110 3.80 -24.97 -5.28
C PRO A 110 3.43 -26.35 -5.83
N LYS A 111 4.16 -27.39 -5.41
CA LYS A 111 3.97 -28.76 -5.94
C LYS A 111 3.48 -29.77 -4.90
N THR A 112 3.61 -29.47 -3.61
CA THR A 112 3.04 -30.28 -2.51
C THR A 112 3.01 -29.47 -1.21
N VAL A 113 2.31 -30.00 -0.21
CA VAL A 113 2.19 -29.44 1.15
C VAL A 113 2.63 -30.51 2.15
N ARG A 114 3.50 -30.16 3.08
CA ARG A 114 3.98 -31.08 4.13
C ARG A 114 4.11 -30.38 5.48
N ARG A 115 4.10 -31.15 6.57
CA ARG A 115 4.33 -30.61 7.92
C ARG A 115 5.80 -30.33 8.16
N VAL A 116 6.09 -29.40 9.06
CA VAL A 116 7.46 -29.12 9.53
C VAL A 116 8.18 -30.40 9.96
N SER A 117 7.52 -31.33 10.66
CA SER A 117 8.15 -32.60 11.07
C SER A 117 8.56 -33.52 9.92
N ASP A 118 7.97 -33.35 8.73
CA ASP A 118 8.27 -34.18 7.55
C ASP A 118 9.31 -33.52 6.64
N ILE A 119 9.43 -32.19 6.74
CA ILE A 119 10.34 -31.35 5.95
C ILE A 119 11.72 -31.24 6.63
N PHE A 120 11.75 -31.16 7.97
CA PHE A 120 12.97 -30.83 8.71
C PHE A 120 13.43 -32.02 9.57
N GLU A 121 14.74 -32.31 9.56
CA GLU A 121 15.30 -33.41 10.36
C GLU A 121 15.30 -33.07 11.85
N GLN A 122 15.66 -31.83 12.21
CA GLN A 122 15.70 -31.35 13.59
C GLN A 122 15.15 -29.92 13.66
N PRO A 123 13.82 -29.73 13.47
CA PRO A 123 13.25 -28.39 13.38
C PRO A 123 13.49 -27.59 14.66
N THR A 124 13.89 -26.33 14.50
CA THR A 124 13.97 -25.34 15.56
C THR A 124 13.07 -24.15 15.24
N PHE A 125 12.59 -23.48 16.27
CA PHE A 125 11.72 -22.30 16.13
C PHE A 125 12.21 -21.19 17.04
N MET A 126 12.75 -20.13 16.42
CA MET A 126 13.29 -18.94 17.09
C MET A 126 14.42 -19.19 18.11
N GLU A 127 15.23 -20.24 17.94
CA GLU A 127 16.37 -20.52 18.83
C GLU A 127 17.53 -19.54 18.62
N LYS A 128 17.81 -19.19 17.36
CA LYS A 128 18.84 -18.23 16.95
C LYS A 128 18.32 -17.29 15.86
N ALA A 129 17.08 -16.83 16.01
CA ALA A 129 16.47 -16.01 14.99
C ALA A 129 17.24 -14.70 14.80
N ASP A 130 17.98 -14.62 13.70
CA ASP A 130 18.70 -13.43 13.28
C ASP A 130 18.01 -12.83 12.06
N GLY A 131 17.96 -11.50 12.02
CA GLY A 131 17.50 -10.80 10.82
C GLY A 131 18.32 -11.16 9.59
N GLY A 132 19.56 -11.63 9.80
CA GLY A 132 20.50 -12.22 8.87
C GLY A 132 20.03 -13.47 8.12
N ASP A 133 19.09 -14.23 8.69
CA ASP A 133 18.83 -15.60 8.27
C ASP A 133 17.66 -15.76 7.31
N VAL A 134 16.84 -14.73 7.07
CA VAL A 134 15.67 -14.87 6.17
C VAL A 134 15.99 -14.70 4.69
N LYS A 135 15.42 -15.54 3.83
CA LYS A 135 15.53 -15.44 2.38
C LYS A 135 14.15 -15.47 1.73
N GLN A 136 13.97 -14.60 0.75
CA GLN A 136 12.77 -14.59 -0.07
C GLN A 136 12.62 -15.89 -0.89
N GLY A 137 11.39 -16.37 -1.00
CA GLY A 137 11.03 -17.52 -1.83
C GLY A 137 10.64 -17.13 -3.26
N CYS A 138 9.71 -17.89 -3.85
CA CYS A 138 9.19 -17.67 -5.20
C CYS A 138 8.08 -16.60 -5.31
N LEU A 139 7.81 -15.86 -4.22
CA LEU A 139 6.82 -14.78 -4.20
C LEU A 139 7.53 -13.42 -4.24
N ASP A 140 6.90 -12.40 -4.85
CA ASP A 140 7.46 -11.05 -4.97
C ASP A 140 7.18 -10.19 -3.72
N ASP A 141 7.51 -10.71 -2.54
CA ASP A 141 7.17 -10.15 -1.23
C ASP A 141 8.41 -9.63 -0.46
N CYS A 142 9.44 -9.16 -1.19
CA CYS A 142 10.68 -8.61 -0.63
C CYS A 142 10.48 -7.64 0.54
N TRP A 143 9.41 -6.86 0.53
CA TRP A 143 9.03 -5.91 1.57
C TRP A 143 8.65 -6.59 2.90
N VAL A 144 8.00 -7.76 2.86
CA VAL A 144 7.67 -8.59 4.03
C VAL A 144 8.95 -9.17 4.62
N ILE A 145 9.79 -9.77 3.77
CA ILE A 145 11.06 -10.37 4.20
C ILE A 145 12.03 -9.32 4.78
N ALA A 146 12.07 -8.12 4.20
CA ALA A 146 12.79 -6.98 4.75
C ALA A 146 12.27 -6.59 6.14
N ALA A 147 10.94 -6.53 6.31
CA ALA A 147 10.33 -6.18 7.58
C ALA A 147 10.59 -7.24 8.67
N PHE A 148 10.57 -8.53 8.33
CA PHE A 148 10.96 -9.61 9.24
C PHE A 148 12.41 -9.45 9.69
N SER A 149 13.30 -9.12 8.76
CA SER A 149 14.72 -8.87 9.05
C SER A 149 14.91 -7.66 9.98
N ALA A 150 14.15 -6.58 9.75
CA ALA A 150 14.17 -5.38 10.61
C ALA A 150 13.70 -5.72 12.03
N LEU A 151 12.59 -6.42 12.15
CA LEU A 151 12.00 -6.79 13.42
C LEU A 151 12.87 -7.76 14.22
N ALA A 152 13.51 -8.72 13.54
CA ALA A 152 14.46 -9.64 14.16
C ALA A 152 15.70 -8.93 14.73
N SER A 153 15.99 -7.70 14.28
CA SER A 153 17.07 -6.87 14.83
C SER A 153 16.70 -6.18 16.15
N ILE A 154 15.41 -6.20 16.53
CA ILE A 154 14.94 -5.71 17.82
C ILE A 154 14.96 -6.86 18.83
N ASP A 155 15.55 -6.64 20.00
CA ASP A 155 15.52 -7.64 21.06
C ASP A 155 14.07 -7.92 21.49
N GLY A 156 13.69 -9.20 21.42
CA GLY A 156 12.32 -9.65 21.69
C GLY A 156 11.29 -9.26 20.63
N GLY A 157 11.67 -8.64 19.51
CA GLY A 157 10.74 -8.24 18.44
C GLY A 157 9.91 -9.41 17.90
N LEU A 158 10.57 -10.52 17.56
CA LEU A 158 9.90 -11.74 17.09
C LEU A 158 9.05 -12.41 18.19
N ARG A 159 9.53 -12.42 19.43
CA ARG A 159 8.81 -12.96 20.59
C ARG A 159 7.55 -12.15 20.93
N ARG A 160 7.52 -10.87 20.58
CA ARG A 160 6.33 -10.03 20.70
C ARG A 160 5.25 -10.42 19.70
N ILE A 161 5.62 -10.93 18.53
CA ILE A 161 4.64 -11.33 17.51
C ILE A 161 4.14 -12.75 17.77
N CYS A 162 5.04 -13.71 17.95
CA CYS A 162 4.65 -15.09 18.25
C CYS A 162 4.51 -15.27 19.77
N VAL A 163 3.26 -15.28 20.25
CA VAL A 163 2.94 -15.20 21.69
C VAL A 163 2.72 -16.55 22.37
N ALA A 164 2.48 -17.61 21.58
CA ALA A 164 2.29 -18.98 22.04
C ALA A 164 2.53 -19.97 20.89
N TYR A 165 3.14 -21.13 21.19
CA TYR A 165 3.30 -22.21 20.22
C TYR A 165 3.61 -23.55 20.91
N ASP A 166 3.34 -24.66 20.23
CA ASP A 166 3.79 -26.01 20.60
C ASP A 166 4.21 -26.75 19.31
N MET A 167 5.52 -27.01 19.17
CA MET A 167 6.10 -27.64 17.98
C MET A 167 5.72 -29.11 17.82
N GLY A 168 5.43 -29.81 18.92
CA GLY A 168 5.01 -31.21 18.89
C GLY A 168 3.59 -31.36 18.35
N ILE A 169 2.71 -30.45 18.76
CA ILE A 169 1.33 -30.35 18.25
C ILE A 169 1.28 -29.70 16.87
N GLY A 170 2.22 -28.79 16.57
CA GLY A 170 2.27 -28.04 15.31
C GLY A 170 1.29 -26.87 15.27
N VAL A 171 1.14 -26.15 16.39
CA VAL A 171 0.27 -24.96 16.50
C VAL A 171 1.10 -23.73 16.89
N TYR A 172 0.82 -22.60 16.22
CA TYR A 172 1.53 -21.33 16.43
C TYR A 172 0.54 -20.17 16.43
N GLY A 173 0.63 -19.30 17.44
CA GLY A 173 -0.20 -18.11 17.62
C GLY A 173 0.59 -16.82 17.46
N PHE A 174 0.15 -15.98 16.53
CA PHE A 174 0.74 -14.70 16.17
C PHE A 174 -0.20 -13.54 16.48
N VAL A 175 0.35 -12.35 16.70
CA VAL A 175 -0.41 -11.11 16.93
C VAL A 175 0.06 -10.05 15.94
N PHE A 176 -0.89 -9.46 15.21
CA PHE A 176 -0.67 -8.42 14.21
C PHE A 176 -1.51 -7.18 14.54
N HIS A 177 -1.15 -6.04 13.97
CA HIS A 177 -1.85 -4.77 14.13
C HIS A 177 -2.44 -4.34 12.80
N ARG A 178 -3.74 -4.60 12.58
CA ARG A 178 -4.41 -4.30 11.31
C ARG A 178 -5.46 -3.22 11.53
N ASP A 179 -5.43 -2.17 10.70
CA ASP A 179 -6.42 -1.07 10.74
C ASP A 179 -6.60 -0.49 12.17
N GLY A 180 -5.52 -0.23 12.90
CA GLY A 180 -5.60 0.38 14.24
C GLY A 180 -5.97 -0.58 15.38
N GLU A 181 -6.05 -1.89 15.13
CA GLU A 181 -6.45 -2.88 16.13
C GLU A 181 -5.48 -4.06 16.16
N TRP A 182 -5.23 -4.57 17.36
CA TRP A 182 -4.45 -5.79 17.55
C TRP A 182 -5.34 -7.02 17.36
N ILE A 183 -4.99 -7.85 16.39
CA ILE A 183 -5.67 -9.11 16.05
C ILE A 183 -4.70 -10.27 16.26
N TYR A 184 -5.23 -11.45 16.54
CA TYR A 184 -4.41 -12.67 16.57
C TYR A 184 -4.71 -13.59 15.38
N CYS A 185 -3.71 -14.38 15.00
CA CYS A 185 -3.77 -15.36 13.93
C CYS A 185 -3.13 -16.66 14.42
N ILE A 186 -3.87 -17.77 14.38
CA ILE A 186 -3.36 -19.10 14.76
C ILE A 186 -3.27 -19.93 13.49
N ILE A 187 -2.15 -20.64 13.32
CA ILE A 187 -1.87 -21.50 12.16
C ILE A 187 -1.37 -22.89 12.58
N ASP A 188 -1.52 -23.85 11.67
CA ASP A 188 -0.82 -25.14 11.74
C ASP A 188 0.58 -25.10 11.10
N ASP A 189 1.33 -26.19 11.20
CA ASP A 189 2.72 -26.33 10.74
C ASP A 189 2.89 -26.87 9.30
N LYS A 190 1.84 -26.86 8.47
CA LYS A 190 1.95 -27.26 7.06
C LYS A 190 2.54 -26.14 6.20
N LEU A 191 3.44 -26.47 5.28
CA LEU A 191 4.12 -25.54 4.38
C LEU A 191 4.18 -26.07 2.95
N TYR A 192 4.19 -25.15 1.97
CA TYR A 192 4.31 -25.45 0.55
C TYR A 192 5.76 -25.75 0.13
N LEU A 193 5.95 -26.78 -0.70
CA LEU A 193 7.25 -27.19 -1.25
C LEU A 193 7.35 -26.98 -2.76
N LYS A 194 8.60 -26.84 -3.23
CA LYS A 194 8.96 -26.67 -4.65
C LYS A 194 8.87 -27.96 -5.46
N CYS A 195 9.13 -29.10 -4.83
CA CYS A 195 9.17 -30.39 -5.50
C CYS A 195 7.94 -31.21 -5.13
N PRO A 196 7.35 -31.95 -6.08
CA PRO A 196 6.16 -32.76 -5.83
C PRO A 196 6.47 -33.94 -4.91
N GLU A 197 5.45 -34.73 -4.58
CA GLU A 197 5.64 -35.97 -3.83
C GLU A 197 6.30 -37.06 -4.68
N TRP A 198 6.99 -38.00 -4.02
CA TRP A 198 7.64 -39.12 -4.70
C TRP A 198 6.71 -39.90 -5.63
N HIS A 199 5.47 -40.13 -5.23
CA HIS A 199 4.50 -40.87 -6.05
C HIS A 199 3.92 -40.05 -7.21
N ALA A 200 4.07 -38.73 -7.18
CA ALA A 200 3.61 -37.87 -8.27
C ALA A 200 4.59 -37.92 -9.45
N PRO A 201 4.11 -37.72 -10.70
CA PRO A 201 4.97 -37.62 -11.86
C PRO A 201 6.00 -36.49 -11.67
N SER A 202 7.31 -36.82 -11.77
CA SER A 202 8.37 -35.81 -11.67
C SER A 202 9.63 -36.24 -12.40
N VAL A 203 10.24 -35.30 -13.12
CA VAL A 203 11.50 -35.52 -13.85
C VAL A 203 12.62 -35.88 -12.87
N GLN A 204 12.62 -35.28 -11.68
CA GLN A 204 13.60 -35.54 -10.63
C GLN A 204 13.55 -37.00 -10.15
N ARG A 205 12.36 -37.58 -10.04
CA ARG A 205 12.19 -39.01 -9.74
C ARG A 205 12.71 -39.86 -10.88
N ASP A 206 12.25 -39.59 -12.11
CA ASP A 206 12.62 -40.40 -13.27
C ASP A 206 14.14 -40.39 -13.52
N LEU A 207 14.83 -39.28 -13.20
CA LEU A 207 16.29 -39.17 -13.20
C LEU A 207 16.96 -39.94 -12.06
N LEU A 208 16.38 -39.92 -10.85
CA LEU A 208 16.90 -40.67 -9.71
C LEU A 208 16.75 -42.18 -9.89
N GLU A 209 15.63 -42.63 -10.45
CA GLU A 209 15.35 -44.05 -10.73
C GLU A 209 16.27 -44.64 -11.79
N GLN A 210 16.86 -43.81 -12.67
CA GLN A 210 17.92 -44.25 -13.59
C GLN A 210 19.23 -44.60 -12.87
N VAL A 211 19.40 -44.17 -11.63
CA VAL A 211 20.57 -44.48 -10.82
C VAL A 211 20.23 -45.67 -9.91
N ASP A 212 20.85 -46.83 -10.17
CA ASP A 212 20.63 -48.06 -9.40
C ASP A 212 21.17 -47.91 -7.96
N ARG A 213 20.34 -47.37 -7.07
CA ARG A 213 20.63 -47.12 -5.65
C ARG A 213 19.57 -47.77 -4.77
N GLU A 214 20.02 -48.33 -3.65
CA GLU A 214 19.12 -48.80 -2.60
C GLU A 214 18.32 -47.61 -2.02
N ASN A 215 16.98 -47.73 -2.04
CA ASN A 215 16.02 -46.78 -1.46
C ASN A 215 15.93 -45.39 -2.13
N GLY A 216 15.51 -45.36 -3.39
CA GLY A 216 15.32 -44.14 -4.18
C GLY A 216 14.35 -43.10 -3.57
N GLU A 217 13.28 -43.56 -2.90
CA GLU A 217 12.32 -42.66 -2.24
C GLU A 217 12.97 -41.86 -1.11
N TYR A 218 13.72 -42.52 -0.22
CA TYR A 218 14.43 -41.83 0.86
C TYR A 218 15.41 -40.80 0.31
N LEU A 219 16.15 -41.15 -0.74
CA LEU A 219 17.09 -40.24 -1.39
C LEU A 219 16.36 -39.05 -2.03
N TYR A 220 15.22 -39.26 -2.67
CA TYR A 220 14.40 -38.19 -3.22
C TYR A 220 13.94 -37.22 -2.14
N ARG A 221 13.33 -37.74 -1.06
CA ARG A 221 12.85 -36.93 0.05
C ARG A 221 13.98 -36.13 0.67
N LYS A 222 15.12 -36.78 0.91
CA LYS A 222 16.32 -36.14 1.46
C LYS A 222 16.88 -35.03 0.57
N THR A 223 16.77 -35.20 -0.75
CA THR A 223 17.37 -34.26 -1.72
C THR A 223 16.44 -33.10 -2.04
N TYR A 224 15.14 -33.35 -2.22
CA TYR A 224 14.20 -32.41 -2.81
C TYR A 224 13.12 -31.90 -1.86
N GLN A 225 12.87 -32.61 -0.76
CA GLN A 225 11.79 -32.28 0.18
C GLN A 225 12.29 -31.97 1.61
N THR A 226 13.60 -32.02 1.85
CA THR A 226 14.18 -31.83 3.17
C THR A 226 14.89 -30.48 3.31
N GLY A 227 14.64 -29.81 4.44
CA GLY A 227 15.29 -28.58 4.85
C GLY A 227 14.72 -27.32 4.21
N SER A 228 15.17 -26.16 4.69
CA SER A 228 14.58 -24.87 4.30
C SER A 228 14.63 -24.56 2.81
N LYS A 229 15.56 -25.14 2.05
CA LYS A 229 15.67 -24.92 0.60
C LYS A 229 14.52 -25.55 -0.19
N ALA A 230 13.87 -26.58 0.35
CA ALA A 230 12.75 -27.27 -0.27
C ALA A 230 11.45 -26.44 -0.27
N LEU A 231 11.35 -25.44 0.61
CA LEU A 231 10.19 -24.57 0.74
C LEU A 231 9.98 -23.70 -0.51
N PHE A 232 8.72 -23.49 -0.88
CA PHE A 232 8.36 -22.65 -2.03
C PHE A 232 8.43 -21.16 -1.70
N PHE A 233 7.95 -20.76 -0.52
CA PHE A 233 7.95 -19.38 -0.05
C PHE A 233 9.18 -19.07 0.83
N ALA A 234 9.06 -18.21 1.84
CA ALA A 234 10.18 -17.76 2.67
C ALA A 234 11.01 -18.92 3.21
N GLN A 235 12.32 -18.69 3.27
CA GLN A 235 13.30 -19.68 3.71
C GLN A 235 14.18 -19.07 4.80
N CYS A 236 14.75 -19.93 5.64
CA CYS A 236 15.85 -19.58 6.54
C CYS A 236 17.19 -20.01 5.92
N ARG A 237 18.27 -19.35 6.34
CA ARG A 237 19.65 -19.68 5.97
C ARG A 237 20.05 -20.97 6.65
N ASP A 238 19.69 -21.13 7.92
CA ASP A 238 19.76 -22.42 8.60
C ASP A 238 18.72 -23.37 7.98
N SER A 239 19.17 -24.58 7.67
CA SER A 239 18.34 -25.59 7.04
C SER A 239 17.24 -26.13 7.96
N ASN A 240 17.34 -25.93 9.27
CA ASN A 240 16.42 -26.47 10.27
C ASN A 240 15.57 -25.41 10.98
N GLU A 241 15.80 -24.13 10.73
CA GLU A 241 15.06 -23.06 11.38
C GLU A 241 13.76 -22.73 10.63
N THR A 242 12.66 -22.58 11.36
CA THR A 242 11.30 -22.54 10.78
C THR A 242 10.51 -21.24 11.02
N TRP A 243 11.08 -20.25 11.72
CA TRP A 243 10.30 -19.08 12.15
C TRP A 243 9.84 -18.21 10.97
N ALA A 244 10.69 -17.98 9.97
CA ALA A 244 10.35 -17.12 8.84
C ALA A 244 9.22 -17.69 7.96
N PRO A 245 9.24 -18.96 7.50
CA PRO A 245 8.14 -19.52 6.72
C PRO A 245 6.82 -19.59 7.49
N LEU A 246 6.87 -19.87 8.80
CA LEU A 246 5.66 -19.89 9.63
C LEU A 246 5.11 -18.48 9.84
N LEU A 247 5.97 -17.48 10.04
CA LEU A 247 5.55 -16.09 10.18
C LEU A 247 4.95 -15.55 8.87
N GLU A 248 5.57 -15.84 7.72
CA GLU A 248 5.04 -15.50 6.40
C GLU A 248 3.68 -16.15 6.16
N LYS A 249 3.50 -17.44 6.52
CA LYS A 249 2.21 -18.12 6.45
C LYS A 249 1.14 -17.43 7.31
N ALA A 250 1.48 -17.07 8.55
CA ALA A 250 0.55 -16.39 9.45
C ALA A 250 0.17 -15.00 8.90
N TYR A 251 1.12 -14.30 8.28
CA TYR A 251 0.89 -13.02 7.63
C TYR A 251 0.02 -13.17 6.37
N ALA A 252 0.28 -14.20 5.54
CA ALA A 252 -0.57 -14.54 4.39
C ALA A 252 -2.01 -14.85 4.81
N LYS A 253 -2.20 -15.65 5.87
CA LYS A 253 -3.54 -15.90 6.44
C LYS A 253 -4.20 -14.61 6.93
N ALA A 254 -3.46 -13.73 7.61
CA ALA A 254 -3.98 -12.45 8.07
C ALA A 254 -4.38 -11.50 6.92
N HIS A 255 -3.75 -11.63 5.75
CA HIS A 255 -4.08 -10.89 4.53
C HIS A 255 -4.91 -11.71 3.52
N GLY A 256 -5.40 -12.89 3.89
CA GLY A 256 -6.39 -13.66 3.13
C GLY A 256 -5.85 -14.57 2.02
N ASP A 257 -4.58 -14.47 1.63
CA ASP A 257 -3.84 -15.40 0.75
C ASP A 257 -2.37 -14.98 0.56
N TYR A 258 -1.55 -15.88 -0.01
CA TYR A 258 -0.15 -15.59 -0.32
C TYR A 258 0.03 -14.52 -1.40
N THR A 259 -0.76 -14.54 -2.47
CA THR A 259 -0.62 -13.56 -3.58
C THR A 259 -0.90 -12.12 -3.17
N SER A 260 -1.70 -11.89 -2.13
CA SER A 260 -1.94 -10.58 -1.53
C SER A 260 -0.70 -9.96 -0.88
N LEU A 261 0.34 -10.76 -0.61
CA LEU A 261 1.64 -10.28 -0.13
C LEU A 261 2.58 -9.86 -1.28
N ALA A 262 2.23 -10.13 -2.54
CA ALA A 262 3.06 -9.72 -3.68
C ALA A 262 3.02 -8.19 -3.85
N GLY A 263 4.18 -7.55 -3.76
CA GLY A 263 4.33 -6.10 -3.90
C GLY A 263 3.83 -5.30 -2.69
N GLY A 264 4.69 -4.43 -2.14
CA GLY A 264 4.34 -3.59 -1.01
C GLY A 264 5.51 -2.77 -0.47
N TRP A 265 5.27 -2.10 0.64
CA TRP A 265 6.23 -1.19 1.26
C TRP A 265 6.63 -1.68 2.64
N ILE A 266 7.93 -1.74 2.92
CA ILE A 266 8.49 -2.26 4.18
C ILE A 266 7.80 -1.64 5.39
N GLY A 267 7.58 -0.32 5.33
CA GLY A 267 6.93 0.42 6.39
C GLY A 267 5.49 0.00 6.66
N GLU A 268 4.73 -0.47 5.67
CA GLU A 268 3.38 -1.01 5.87
C GLU A 268 3.43 -2.33 6.65
N CYS A 269 4.34 -3.22 6.29
CA CYS A 269 4.50 -4.49 7.01
C CYS A 269 4.95 -4.23 8.44
N LEU A 270 5.86 -3.27 8.66
CA LEU A 270 6.29 -2.92 10.01
C LEU A 270 5.15 -2.36 10.87
N GLU A 271 4.28 -1.52 10.31
CA GLU A 271 3.07 -1.09 11.02
C GLU A 271 2.19 -2.29 11.40
N ASP A 272 2.08 -3.30 10.53
CA ASP A 272 1.25 -4.49 10.79
C ASP A 272 1.90 -5.44 11.81
N LEU A 273 3.22 -5.50 11.85
CA LEU A 273 3.97 -6.38 12.73
C LEU A 273 4.14 -5.79 14.14
N CYS A 274 4.35 -4.47 14.27
CA CYS A 274 4.67 -3.83 15.55
C CYS A 274 3.65 -2.78 16.02
N GLY A 275 2.65 -2.43 15.20
CA GLY A 275 1.73 -1.34 15.48
C GLY A 275 2.38 0.04 15.49
N GLY A 276 3.60 0.14 14.96
CA GLY A 276 4.33 1.38 14.78
C GLY A 276 3.64 2.34 13.81
N VAL A 277 4.27 3.49 13.59
CA VAL A 277 3.79 4.49 12.63
C VAL A 277 4.91 4.81 11.64
N THR A 278 4.64 4.59 10.36
CA THR A 278 5.61 4.88 9.31
C THR A 278 5.43 6.30 8.76
N ALA A 279 6.55 7.00 8.60
CA ALA A 279 6.67 8.19 7.78
C ALA A 279 7.44 7.84 6.49
N GLU A 280 6.93 8.33 5.36
CA GLU A 280 7.61 8.30 4.07
C GLU A 280 8.57 9.49 3.99
N ILE A 281 9.85 9.22 3.73
CA ILE A 281 10.89 10.25 3.59
C ILE A 281 11.56 10.07 2.24
N LEU A 282 11.43 11.07 1.37
CA LEU A 282 12.21 11.14 0.14
C LEU A 282 13.58 11.74 0.45
N SER A 283 14.66 11.11 -0.02
CA SER A 283 16.02 11.58 0.30
C SER A 283 16.30 12.99 -0.23
N SER A 284 15.60 13.43 -1.29
CA SER A 284 15.64 14.78 -1.82
C SER A 284 15.01 15.84 -0.92
N ASP A 285 14.13 15.42 -0.02
CA ASP A 285 13.31 16.30 0.81
C ASP A 285 13.90 16.44 2.23
N ILE A 286 15.02 15.76 2.50
CA ILE A 286 15.79 15.91 3.74
C ILE A 286 16.47 17.28 3.73
N LEU A 287 16.00 18.17 4.62
CA LEU A 287 16.53 19.53 4.74
C LEU A 287 17.96 19.55 5.31
N ASP A 288 18.16 18.81 6.40
CA ASP A 288 19.43 18.74 7.13
C ASP A 288 19.82 17.26 7.29
N VAL A 289 20.83 16.89 6.51
CA VAL A 289 21.34 15.53 6.38
C VAL A 289 22.11 15.12 7.66
N ASP A 290 22.76 16.06 8.33
CA ASP A 290 23.49 15.78 9.56
C ASP A 290 22.51 15.61 10.73
N ARG A 291 21.49 16.47 10.81
CA ARG A 291 20.41 16.32 11.80
C ARG A 291 19.65 15.01 11.65
N PHE A 292 19.37 14.58 10.41
CA PHE A 292 18.72 13.30 10.14
C PHE A 292 19.57 12.11 10.64
N TRP A 293 20.89 12.19 10.48
CA TRP A 293 21.79 11.18 11.05
C TRP A 293 21.74 11.17 12.59
N ASP A 294 21.94 12.33 13.21
CA ASP A 294 22.09 12.45 14.66
C ASP A 294 20.79 12.14 15.42
N GLU A 295 19.65 12.63 14.94
CA GLU A 295 18.37 12.52 15.65
C GLU A 295 17.53 11.28 15.25
N GLU A 296 17.74 10.73 14.04
CA GLU A 296 16.88 9.67 13.51
C GLU A 296 17.67 8.39 13.20
N LEU A 297 18.57 8.42 12.21
CA LEU A 297 19.18 7.20 11.67
C LEU A 297 20.10 6.51 12.69
N SER A 298 20.83 7.26 13.51
CA SER A 298 21.70 6.72 14.57
C SER A 298 20.93 5.96 15.66
N THR A 299 19.61 6.18 15.76
CA THR A 299 18.72 5.55 16.75
C THR A 299 17.96 4.34 16.20
N VAL A 300 18.45 3.77 15.08
CA VAL A 300 17.89 2.55 14.48
C VAL A 300 17.83 1.39 15.48
N ASN A 301 16.77 0.59 15.39
CA ASN A 301 16.40 -0.50 16.30
C ASN A 301 16.10 -0.09 17.76
N GLN A 302 16.20 1.20 18.11
CA GLN A 302 15.87 1.71 19.44
C GLN A 302 14.56 2.50 19.40
N LYS A 303 14.51 3.56 18.58
CA LYS A 303 13.35 4.44 18.42
C LYS A 303 12.66 4.21 17.07
N PHE A 304 13.44 3.92 16.04
CA PHE A 304 12.97 3.78 14.67
C PHE A 304 13.47 2.49 14.02
N LEU A 305 12.67 1.93 13.13
CA LEU A 305 13.11 1.00 12.10
C LEU A 305 13.18 1.71 10.75
N PHE A 306 14.11 1.28 9.91
CA PHE A 306 14.36 1.92 8.62
C PHE A 306 14.31 0.92 7.46
N GLY A 307 13.40 1.19 6.53
CA GLY A 307 13.38 0.60 5.20
C GLY A 307 13.99 1.58 4.19
N ALA A 308 14.62 1.06 3.14
CA ALA A 308 15.18 1.84 2.05
C ALA A 308 14.83 1.20 0.71
N SER A 309 14.49 2.00 -0.28
CA SER A 309 14.33 1.56 -1.66
C SER A 309 14.83 2.61 -2.64
N THR A 310 15.08 2.20 -3.88
CA THR A 310 15.53 3.13 -4.93
C THR A 310 14.43 4.11 -5.37
N GLY A 311 13.21 4.00 -4.81
CA GLY A 311 12.01 4.78 -5.14
C GLY A 311 11.51 4.57 -6.57
N LEU A 312 10.88 5.58 -7.16
CA LEU A 312 10.40 5.52 -8.54
C LEU A 312 11.60 5.34 -9.50
N PRO A 313 11.59 4.32 -10.37
CA PRO A 313 12.64 4.15 -11.36
C PRO A 313 12.64 5.35 -12.30
N ARG A 314 13.57 6.30 -12.10
CA ARG A 314 13.90 7.27 -13.14
C ARG A 314 14.55 6.46 -14.25
N SER A 315 13.83 6.21 -15.33
CA SER A 315 14.29 5.49 -16.52
C SER A 315 15.74 5.86 -16.84
N GLY A 316 16.69 5.03 -16.41
CA GLY A 316 18.09 5.41 -16.36
C GLY A 316 18.97 4.18 -16.21
N ARG A 317 19.74 3.88 -17.25
CA ARG A 317 20.71 2.78 -17.31
C ARG A 317 21.99 3.15 -16.54
N GLY A 318 21.86 3.53 -15.27
CA GLY A 318 22.99 3.87 -14.41
C GLY A 318 23.39 2.70 -13.52
N ASN A 319 24.69 2.40 -13.40
CA ASN A 319 25.17 1.46 -12.40
C ASN A 319 25.01 2.07 -11.00
N ARG A 320 24.18 1.47 -10.14
CA ARG A 320 24.03 1.86 -8.72
C ARG A 320 25.04 1.16 -7.80
N ASN A 321 26.18 0.74 -8.33
CA ASN A 321 27.17 -0.09 -7.67
C ASN A 321 26.52 -1.35 -7.07
N GLY A 322 25.74 -2.05 -7.90
CA GLY A 322 25.11 -3.32 -7.55
C GLY A 322 23.77 -3.26 -6.80
N ILE A 323 23.30 -2.09 -6.35
CA ILE A 323 21.95 -1.94 -5.73
C ILE A 323 20.84 -2.16 -6.78
N SER A 324 19.85 -3.00 -6.44
CA SER A 324 18.73 -3.37 -7.30
C SER A 324 17.61 -2.34 -7.25
N GLU A 325 17.00 -2.05 -8.41
CA GLU A 325 15.87 -1.11 -8.51
C GLU A 325 14.54 -1.79 -8.23
N GLY A 326 13.59 -1.06 -7.65
CA GLY A 326 12.26 -1.58 -7.34
C GLY A 326 12.28 -2.70 -6.28
N HIS A 327 13.32 -2.70 -5.44
CA HIS A 327 13.56 -3.70 -4.41
C HIS A 327 13.69 -3.06 -3.02
N ALA A 328 13.28 -3.82 -2.02
CA ALA A 328 13.30 -3.44 -0.61
C ALA A 328 14.68 -3.75 0.00
N TYR A 329 15.25 -2.80 0.73
CA TYR A 329 16.43 -2.99 1.58
C TYR A 329 16.09 -2.53 3.00
N VAL A 330 16.71 -3.15 4.00
CA VAL A 330 16.52 -2.77 5.40
C VAL A 330 17.83 -2.24 5.97
N VAL A 331 17.76 -1.16 6.75
CA VAL A 331 18.89 -0.68 7.54
C VAL A 331 18.90 -1.42 8.87
N LEU A 332 19.97 -2.16 9.13
CA LEU A 332 20.15 -2.97 10.33
C LEU A 332 20.95 -2.26 11.42
N ASP A 333 21.86 -1.35 11.06
CA ASP A 333 22.72 -0.65 12.01
C ASP A 333 23.23 0.66 11.38
N ALA A 334 23.55 1.64 12.22
CA ALA A 334 24.14 2.91 11.82
C ALA A 334 25.21 3.30 12.84
N ARG A 335 26.47 3.40 12.41
CA ARG A 335 27.61 3.65 13.30
C ARG A 335 28.51 4.75 12.77
N MET A 336 29.00 5.56 13.69
CA MET A 336 30.11 6.49 13.46
C MET A 336 31.39 5.84 13.98
N LEU A 337 32.36 5.63 13.09
CA LEU A 337 33.66 5.09 13.46
C LEU A 337 34.47 6.12 14.26
N LYS A 338 35.47 5.65 15.02
CA LYS A 338 36.48 6.52 15.67
C LYS A 338 37.23 7.44 14.70
N SER A 339 37.29 7.08 13.41
CA SER A 339 37.85 7.92 12.36
C SER A 339 36.96 9.12 11.97
N GLY A 340 35.72 9.16 12.47
CA GLY A 340 34.69 10.14 12.09
C GLY A 340 33.83 9.71 10.90
N GLN A 341 34.11 8.56 10.26
CA GLN A 341 33.32 8.07 9.13
C GLN A 341 31.97 7.54 9.59
N ARG A 342 30.88 8.00 8.96
CA ARG A 342 29.52 7.50 9.16
C ARG A 342 29.23 6.35 8.20
N LEU A 343 28.82 5.20 8.73
CA LEU A 343 28.53 3.99 7.98
C LEU A 343 27.18 3.41 8.38
N VAL A 344 26.48 2.88 7.38
CA VAL A 344 25.17 2.24 7.54
C VAL A 344 25.28 0.80 7.09
N LYS A 345 24.76 -0.13 7.90
CA LYS A 345 24.64 -1.55 7.59
C LYS A 345 23.28 -1.80 6.97
N LEU A 346 23.26 -2.31 5.74
CA LEU A 346 22.02 -2.69 5.06
C LEU A 346 22.00 -4.18 4.78
N ARG A 347 20.77 -4.67 4.55
CA ARG A 347 20.52 -6.03 4.10
C ARG A 347 19.62 -6.05 2.87
N ASN A 348 19.97 -6.95 1.95
CA ASN A 348 19.14 -7.39 0.84
C ASN A 348 18.30 -8.64 1.23
N PRO A 349 16.95 -8.55 1.21
CA PRO A 349 16.03 -9.66 1.51
C PRO A 349 16.13 -10.89 0.60
N TRP A 350 16.69 -10.77 -0.62
CA TRP A 350 16.92 -11.92 -1.50
C TRP A 350 17.97 -12.90 -0.95
N GLY A 351 18.74 -12.49 0.05
CA GLY A 351 19.83 -13.29 0.58
C GLY A 351 21.05 -13.31 -0.36
N ALA A 352 21.88 -14.35 -0.21
CA ALA A 352 23.05 -14.57 -1.05
C ALA A 352 22.62 -15.06 -2.46
N VAL A 353 22.30 -14.14 -3.35
CA VAL A 353 22.09 -14.45 -4.78
C VAL A 353 23.45 -14.53 -5.45
N GLY A 354 23.63 -15.52 -6.34
CA GLY A 354 24.93 -15.92 -6.93
C GLY A 354 25.79 -14.77 -7.47
N LYS A 355 27.09 -15.03 -7.61
CA LYS A 355 28.17 -14.07 -7.93
C LYS A 355 28.13 -13.48 -9.35
N THR A 356 26.97 -13.06 -9.84
CA THR A 356 26.83 -12.26 -11.06
C THR A 356 26.59 -10.80 -10.70
N LYS A 357 27.33 -9.89 -11.34
CA LYS A 357 27.18 -8.44 -11.15
C LYS A 357 25.71 -8.02 -11.31
N GLY A 358 25.20 -7.20 -10.38
CA GLY A 358 23.85 -6.62 -10.46
C GLY A 358 22.74 -7.31 -9.65
N ASN A 359 23.07 -8.23 -8.74
CA ASN A 359 22.07 -8.99 -7.96
C ASN A 359 21.61 -8.32 -6.64
N GLY A 360 21.81 -7.02 -6.50
CA GLY A 360 21.42 -6.28 -5.30
C GLY A 360 22.45 -6.27 -4.17
N VAL A 361 23.71 -6.66 -4.44
CA VAL A 361 24.84 -6.60 -3.49
C VAL A 361 25.63 -5.31 -3.74
N TRP A 362 25.99 -4.59 -2.69
CA TRP A 362 26.78 -3.37 -2.80
C TRP A 362 28.20 -3.66 -3.32
N GLU A 363 28.62 -2.96 -4.37
CA GLU A 363 29.93 -3.07 -5.02
C GLU A 363 30.78 -1.79 -4.81
N GLY A 364 30.31 -0.83 -4.02
CA GLY A 364 31.00 0.44 -3.74
C GLY A 364 31.94 0.37 -2.52
N PRO A 365 32.40 1.53 -2.00
CA PRO A 365 33.26 1.58 -0.81
C PRO A 365 32.64 0.86 0.38
N TRP A 366 33.45 0.15 1.17
CA TRP A 366 33.02 -0.67 2.32
C TRP A 366 32.23 -1.94 1.96
N CYS A 367 32.14 -2.31 0.68
CA CYS A 367 31.69 -3.66 0.30
C CYS A 367 32.65 -4.76 0.78
N ASP A 368 32.21 -6.02 0.72
CA ASP A 368 33.07 -7.16 1.02
C ASP A 368 34.26 -7.20 0.04
N GLY A 369 35.49 -7.12 0.57
CA GLY A 369 36.72 -7.06 -0.24
C GLY A 369 37.16 -5.64 -0.64
N SER A 370 36.47 -4.60 -0.18
CA SER A 370 36.87 -3.21 -0.42
C SER A 370 38.18 -2.85 0.31
N LYS A 371 38.98 -1.96 -0.27
CA LYS A 371 40.28 -1.52 0.28
C LYS A 371 40.16 -0.65 1.54
N GLU A 372 38.97 -0.11 1.79
CA GLU A 372 38.62 0.76 2.91
C GLU A 372 38.59 -0.02 4.23
N TRP A 373 38.44 -1.34 4.18
CA TRP A 373 38.49 -2.20 5.36
C TRP A 373 39.89 -2.25 5.97
N THR A 374 40.01 -1.74 7.19
CA THR A 374 41.16 -1.96 8.07
C THR A 374 40.80 -2.99 9.14
N ARG A 375 41.81 -3.63 9.75
CA ARG A 375 41.58 -4.58 10.86
C ARG A 375 40.84 -3.92 12.02
N ASP A 376 41.19 -2.68 12.33
CA ASP A 376 40.58 -1.92 13.41
C ASP A 376 39.11 -1.61 13.11
N ALA A 377 38.79 -1.15 11.88
CA ALA A 377 37.41 -0.88 11.48
C ALA A 377 36.56 -2.15 11.41
N GLN A 378 37.14 -3.26 10.95
CA GLN A 378 36.46 -4.56 10.94
C GLN A 378 36.12 -5.03 12.35
N GLN A 379 37.05 -4.89 13.31
CA GLN A 379 36.83 -5.24 14.70
C GLN A 379 35.82 -4.31 15.37
N GLU A 380 35.85 -3.01 15.07
CA GLU A 380 34.92 -2.01 15.61
C GLU A 380 33.47 -2.23 15.14
N LEU A 381 33.30 -2.63 13.87
CA LEU A 381 31.98 -2.95 13.31
C LEU A 381 31.53 -4.39 13.58
N GLY A 382 32.44 -5.27 14.01
CA GLY A 382 32.17 -6.70 14.15
C GLY A 382 31.72 -7.34 12.83
N HIS A 383 32.36 -6.94 11.71
CA HIS A 383 31.96 -7.40 10.38
C HIS A 383 32.63 -8.71 9.98
N GLU A 384 31.82 -9.66 9.51
CA GLU A 384 32.27 -10.93 8.95
C GLU A 384 32.10 -10.94 7.43
N PHE A 385 33.19 -11.20 6.71
CA PHE A 385 33.18 -11.29 5.24
C PHE A 385 32.49 -12.55 4.73
N GLY A 386 31.86 -12.46 3.55
CA GLY A 386 31.23 -13.59 2.87
C GLY A 386 29.74 -13.74 3.18
N ASN A 387 29.13 -12.69 3.74
CA ASN A 387 27.69 -12.60 3.87
C ASN A 387 27.11 -11.78 2.71
N ASP A 388 26.87 -12.43 1.58
CA ASP A 388 26.45 -11.78 0.32
C ASP A 388 25.10 -11.02 0.42
N ALA A 389 24.40 -11.08 1.55
CA ALA A 389 23.13 -10.39 1.79
C ALA A 389 23.26 -9.12 2.66
N ILE A 390 24.35 -8.94 3.40
CA ILE A 390 24.54 -7.85 4.36
C ILE A 390 25.82 -7.10 4.02
N PHE A 391 25.74 -5.77 3.94
CA PHE A 391 26.89 -4.94 3.61
C PHE A 391 26.87 -3.62 4.37
N TRP A 392 28.05 -3.01 4.50
CA TRP A 392 28.19 -1.65 4.98
C TRP A 392 28.36 -0.68 3.80
N MET A 393 27.83 0.52 3.95
CA MET A 393 28.03 1.59 2.98
C MET A 393 28.18 2.96 3.69
N PRO A 394 28.85 3.93 3.04
CA PRO A 394 28.85 5.31 3.51
C PRO A 394 27.44 5.90 3.64
N TYR A 395 27.21 6.72 4.65
CA TYR A 395 25.94 7.40 4.84
C TYR A 395 25.57 8.29 3.64
N GLU A 396 26.57 8.94 3.04
CA GLU A 396 26.38 9.80 1.87
C GLU A 396 25.89 8.99 0.65
N ASP A 397 26.37 7.74 0.51
CA ASP A 397 25.90 6.83 -0.53
C ASP A 397 24.47 6.35 -0.25
N LEU A 398 24.05 6.19 1.01
CA LEU A 398 22.65 5.85 1.33
C LEU A 398 21.72 6.93 0.76
N ILE A 399 21.98 8.19 1.11
CA ILE A 399 21.16 9.33 0.67
C ILE A 399 21.18 9.50 -0.85
N GLY A 400 22.34 9.28 -1.48
CA GLY A 400 22.50 9.42 -2.93
C GLY A 400 21.94 8.26 -3.76
N LYS A 401 21.90 7.03 -3.23
CA LYS A 401 21.50 5.82 -3.98
C LYS A 401 20.06 5.38 -3.69
N PHE A 402 19.54 5.67 -2.51
CA PHE A 402 18.18 5.35 -2.10
C PHE A 402 17.35 6.64 -2.08
N SER A 403 16.30 6.69 -2.90
CA SER A 403 15.47 7.89 -3.01
C SER A 403 14.27 7.88 -2.07
N HIS A 404 13.92 6.71 -1.53
CA HIS A 404 12.78 6.52 -0.65
C HIS A 404 13.21 5.75 0.59
N LEU A 405 12.96 6.35 1.75
CA LEU A 405 13.21 5.80 3.07
C LEU A 405 11.88 5.69 3.82
N ASN A 406 11.67 4.55 4.48
CA ASN A 406 10.56 4.35 5.41
C ASN A 406 11.10 4.45 6.83
N ARG A 407 10.64 5.44 7.59
CA ARG A 407 10.97 5.57 9.02
C ARG A 407 9.78 5.12 9.84
N THR A 408 9.85 3.94 10.46
CA THR A 408 8.79 3.42 11.33
C THR A 408 9.11 3.72 12.78
N ARG A 409 8.31 4.58 13.42
CA ARG A 409 8.36 4.87 14.85
C ARG A 409 7.79 3.72 15.66
N LEU A 410 8.56 3.25 16.64
CA LEU A 410 8.15 2.23 17.58
C LEU A 410 7.55 2.84 18.84
N PHE A 411 6.53 2.20 19.41
CA PHE A 411 5.91 2.55 20.69
C PHE A 411 6.23 1.48 21.74
N LEU A 412 7.52 1.26 21.99
CA LEU A 412 7.98 0.27 22.97
C LEU A 412 7.74 0.71 24.42
N ASP A 413 7.66 2.02 24.65
CA ASP A 413 7.36 2.59 25.97
C ASP A 413 5.86 2.42 26.31
N PRO A 414 5.51 1.83 27.47
CA PRO A 414 4.13 1.69 27.90
C PRO A 414 3.41 3.02 28.22
N SER A 415 4.13 4.15 28.26
CA SER A 415 3.55 5.48 28.54
C SER A 415 2.67 6.05 27.43
N TRP A 416 2.66 5.42 26.23
CA TRP A 416 1.91 5.89 25.09
C TRP A 416 0.44 5.48 25.13
N TYR A 417 -0.42 6.46 24.90
CA TYR A 417 -1.85 6.27 24.67
C TYR A 417 -2.18 6.47 23.20
N CYS A 418 -3.22 5.78 22.73
CA CYS A 418 -3.77 5.94 21.40
C CYS A 418 -5.28 6.18 21.48
N CYS A 419 -5.75 7.21 20.77
CA CYS A 419 -7.16 7.44 20.53
C CYS A 419 -7.43 7.42 19.02
N GLN A 420 -8.48 6.73 18.60
CA GLN A 420 -8.80 6.59 17.18
C GLN A 420 -10.27 6.84 16.85
N ARG A 421 -10.53 7.35 15.65
CA ARG A 421 -11.89 7.64 15.15
C ARG A 421 -12.00 7.30 13.67
N TRP A 422 -12.95 6.44 13.35
CA TRP A 422 -13.33 6.09 11.99
C TRP A 422 -14.40 7.02 11.44
N VAL A 423 -14.25 7.45 10.20
CA VAL A 423 -15.23 8.26 9.47
C VAL A 423 -15.36 7.76 8.03
N SER A 424 -16.58 7.85 7.49
CA SER A 424 -16.85 7.63 6.07
C SER A 424 -16.95 8.97 5.37
N VAL A 425 -16.15 9.17 4.31
CA VAL A 425 -16.06 10.43 3.58
C VAL A 425 -16.54 10.22 2.15
N ALA A 426 -17.66 10.85 1.80
CA ALA A 426 -18.06 11.03 0.41
C ALA A 426 -17.09 12.01 -0.27
N VAL A 427 -16.22 11.48 -1.13
CA VAL A 427 -15.17 12.25 -1.79
C VAL A 427 -15.75 12.92 -3.05
N PRO A 428 -15.84 14.26 -3.09
CA PRO A 428 -16.31 14.97 -4.28
C PRO A 428 -15.30 14.84 -5.43
N TRP A 429 -15.75 15.08 -6.67
CA TRP A 429 -14.87 15.09 -7.85
C TRP A 429 -13.72 16.09 -7.71
N LEU A 430 -14.01 17.27 -7.16
CA LEU A 430 -12.98 18.25 -6.79
C LEU A 430 -12.69 18.14 -5.30
N ALA A 431 -11.50 17.66 -4.95
CA ALA A 431 -11.06 17.52 -3.57
C ALA A 431 -11.01 18.88 -2.84
N VAL A 432 -11.65 18.96 -1.68
CA VAL A 432 -11.74 20.17 -0.84
C VAL A 432 -11.27 19.86 0.58
N TRP A 433 -10.73 20.88 1.26
CA TRP A 433 -10.42 20.79 2.69
C TRP A 433 -11.73 20.79 3.50
N ARG A 434 -11.85 19.85 4.43
CA ARG A 434 -13.01 19.73 5.32
C ARG A 434 -12.54 19.57 6.76
N LYS A 435 -13.18 20.31 7.66
CA LYS A 435 -13.00 20.15 9.10
C LYS A 435 -13.61 18.81 9.52
N GLN A 436 -12.78 17.86 9.94
CA GLN A 436 -13.21 16.48 10.16
C GLN A 436 -13.01 16.00 11.60
N PHE A 437 -11.94 16.44 12.27
CA PHE A 437 -11.65 16.03 13.65
C PHE A 437 -11.29 17.21 14.56
N SER A 438 -11.57 17.05 15.85
CA SER A 438 -11.11 17.91 16.94
C SER A 438 -10.29 17.08 17.92
N VAL A 439 -9.10 17.54 18.27
CA VAL A 439 -8.19 16.91 19.22
C VAL A 439 -8.00 17.84 20.40
N LYS A 440 -8.14 17.33 21.63
CA LYS A 440 -7.93 18.12 22.84
C LYS A 440 -6.86 17.47 23.72
N LEU A 441 -5.83 18.26 24.02
CA LEU A 441 -4.72 17.93 24.92
C LEU A 441 -4.89 18.67 26.25
N ALA A 442 -4.71 17.95 27.35
CA ALA A 442 -4.73 18.43 28.72
C ALA A 442 -3.34 18.80 29.24
N SER A 443 -2.28 18.14 28.76
CA SER A 443 -0.88 18.39 29.15
C SER A 443 0.04 18.51 27.94
N GLU A 444 1.16 19.21 28.13
CA GLU A 444 2.21 19.26 27.11
C GLU A 444 2.76 17.86 26.87
N SER A 445 2.74 17.42 25.62
CA SER A 445 3.08 16.04 25.27
C SER A 445 3.50 15.94 23.80
N PRO A 446 4.29 14.91 23.45
CA PRO A 446 4.51 14.56 22.05
C PRO A 446 3.19 14.12 21.42
N LEU A 447 3.06 14.39 20.12
CA LEU A 447 1.85 14.11 19.35
C LEU A 447 2.24 13.46 18.02
N VAL A 448 1.73 12.24 17.78
CA VAL A 448 1.82 11.58 16.47
C VAL A 448 0.42 11.45 15.90
N LEU A 449 0.20 12.07 14.75
CA LEU A 449 -1.07 12.07 14.03
C LEU A 449 -0.95 11.17 12.81
N VAL A 450 -1.92 10.26 12.63
CA VAL A 450 -1.95 9.36 11.48
C VAL A 450 -3.36 9.35 10.89
N LEU A 451 -3.46 9.74 9.62
CA LEU A 451 -4.67 9.54 8.84
C LEU A 451 -4.45 8.34 7.93
N ALA A 452 -5.24 7.28 8.11
CA ALA A 452 -5.13 6.05 7.33
C ALA A 452 -6.45 5.72 6.64
N GLN A 453 -6.39 5.06 5.48
CA GLN A 453 -7.53 4.38 4.86
C GLN A 453 -7.50 2.88 5.23
N LEU A 454 -8.58 2.16 4.92
CA LEU A 454 -8.64 0.70 5.13
C LEU A 454 -7.51 0.00 4.36
N ASP A 455 -6.88 -0.99 4.99
CA ASP A 455 -5.96 -1.90 4.29
C ASP A 455 -6.73 -2.78 3.30
N ARG A 456 -6.50 -2.57 2.00
CA ARG A 456 -7.21 -3.29 0.94
C ARG A 456 -6.74 -4.74 0.77
N ARG A 457 -5.55 -5.08 1.30
CA ARG A 457 -4.89 -6.37 1.02
C ARG A 457 -5.74 -7.56 1.42
N TYR A 458 -6.36 -7.49 2.60
CA TYR A 458 -7.14 -8.59 3.14
C TYR A 458 -8.53 -8.76 2.50
N PHE A 459 -8.89 -7.90 1.54
CA PHE A 459 -10.09 -8.03 0.72
C PHE A 459 -9.84 -7.73 -0.77
N TYR A 460 -8.66 -8.06 -1.30
CA TYR A 460 -8.39 -7.91 -2.73
C TYR A 460 -9.43 -8.64 -3.61
N GLY A 461 -9.71 -8.06 -4.77
CA GLY A 461 -10.91 -8.31 -5.58
C GLY A 461 -12.17 -7.55 -5.18
N LEU A 462 -12.36 -7.18 -3.90
CA LEU A 462 -13.51 -6.35 -3.47
C LEU A 462 -13.11 -4.92 -3.09
N HIS A 463 -11.89 -4.50 -3.41
CA HIS A 463 -11.37 -3.17 -3.06
C HIS A 463 -11.99 -2.01 -3.88
N GLY A 464 -12.51 -2.31 -5.07
CA GLY A 464 -13.25 -1.40 -5.93
C GLY A 464 -12.39 -0.41 -6.75
N GLN A 465 -13.03 0.22 -7.73
CA GLN A 465 -12.42 1.02 -8.79
C GLN A 465 -11.83 2.41 -8.39
N TYR A 466 -11.74 2.76 -7.10
CA TYR A 466 -11.28 4.08 -6.67
C TYR A 466 -10.00 3.99 -5.84
N SER A 467 -8.98 4.77 -6.21
CA SER A 467 -7.79 5.00 -5.39
C SER A 467 -7.92 6.34 -4.64
N PHE A 468 -7.36 6.42 -3.43
CA PHE A 468 -7.46 7.61 -2.58
C PHE A 468 -6.07 8.11 -2.17
N LYS A 469 -5.87 9.42 -2.25
CA LYS A 469 -4.71 10.13 -1.69
C LYS A 469 -5.17 10.99 -0.53
N LEU A 470 -4.50 10.82 0.60
CA LEU A 470 -4.84 11.41 1.89
C LEU A 470 -3.95 12.62 2.16
N HIS A 471 -4.55 13.67 2.72
CA HIS A 471 -3.82 14.80 3.28
C HIS A 471 -4.56 15.34 4.50
N PHE A 472 -3.81 15.81 5.49
CA PHE A 472 -4.38 16.57 6.59
C PHE A 472 -3.53 17.79 6.97
N ARG A 473 -4.18 18.74 7.64
CA ARG A 473 -3.57 19.91 8.26
C ARG A 473 -4.02 19.99 9.71
N LEU A 474 -3.08 20.27 10.60
CA LEU A 474 -3.34 20.54 12.01
C LEU A 474 -3.38 22.05 12.23
N HIS A 475 -4.44 22.55 12.85
CA HIS A 475 -4.61 23.95 13.19
C HIS A 475 -4.74 24.14 14.70
N ALA A 476 -4.17 25.22 15.22
CA ALA A 476 -4.34 25.63 16.62
C ALA A 476 -5.70 26.31 16.82
N GLY A 477 -6.51 25.80 17.75
CA GLY A 477 -7.82 26.37 18.10
C GLY A 477 -8.98 25.91 17.21
N GLU A 478 -10.20 26.21 17.65
CA GLU A 478 -11.44 25.82 16.94
C GLU A 478 -11.88 26.82 15.86
N GLY A 479 -11.32 28.04 15.86
CA GLY A 479 -11.71 29.17 15.00
C GLY A 479 -10.61 29.73 14.08
N SER A 480 -9.49 29.02 13.91
CA SER A 480 -8.44 29.41 12.97
C SER A 480 -8.96 29.34 11.52
N THR A 481 -8.67 30.36 10.73
CA THR A 481 -8.97 30.39 9.28
C THR A 481 -8.14 29.33 8.52
N ASP A 482 -8.66 28.90 7.36
CA ASP A 482 -8.13 27.78 6.54
C ASP A 482 -6.66 27.95 6.11
N ASP A 483 -6.13 29.18 6.14
CA ASP A 483 -4.79 29.49 5.62
C ASP A 483 -3.66 29.33 6.64
N HIS A 484 -3.93 29.36 7.95
CA HIS A 484 -2.90 29.32 8.99
C HIS A 484 -2.94 27.98 9.73
N TYR A 485 -2.18 27.00 9.22
CA TYR A 485 -2.00 25.68 9.84
C TYR A 485 -0.62 25.58 10.51
N MET A 486 -0.52 24.79 11.58
CA MET A 486 0.74 24.52 12.27
C MET A 486 1.64 23.60 11.45
N VAL A 487 1.04 22.51 10.96
CA VAL A 487 1.75 21.47 10.21
C VAL A 487 0.79 20.80 9.23
N ARG A 488 1.36 20.30 8.13
CA ARG A 488 0.66 19.53 7.10
C ARG A 488 1.32 18.17 6.99
N SER A 489 0.51 17.14 6.75
CA SER A 489 1.04 15.83 6.40
C SER A 489 1.84 15.86 5.10
N HIS A 490 2.77 14.92 4.96
CA HIS A 490 3.29 14.57 3.64
C HIS A 490 2.15 14.06 2.74
N GLY A 491 2.41 14.00 1.43
CA GLY A 491 1.51 13.33 0.50
C GLY A 491 1.75 11.83 0.47
N ASN A 492 0.78 11.08 -0.05
CA ASN A 492 1.00 9.70 -0.50
C ASN A 492 1.80 9.75 -1.81
N TYR A 493 3.14 9.64 -1.73
CA TYR A 493 3.98 9.62 -2.94
C TYR A 493 4.12 8.19 -3.47
N LEU A 494 4.49 7.26 -2.60
CA LEU A 494 4.62 5.83 -2.92
C LEU A 494 3.70 4.96 -2.07
N MET A 495 3.63 5.22 -0.76
CA MET A 495 2.69 4.56 0.14
C MET A 495 1.31 5.19 0.04
N ASP A 496 0.24 4.40 -0.04
CA ASP A 496 -1.14 4.89 -0.17
C ASP A 496 -1.96 4.73 1.12
N ARG A 497 -1.59 3.79 2.01
CA ARG A 497 -2.39 3.41 3.16
C ARG A 497 -2.54 4.50 4.22
N SER A 498 -1.48 5.26 4.49
CA SER A 498 -1.46 6.25 5.58
C SER A 498 -0.60 7.46 5.26
N VAL A 499 -0.90 8.57 5.94
CA VAL A 499 -0.02 9.74 6.05
C VAL A 499 0.12 10.11 7.52
N SER A 500 1.31 10.55 7.92
CA SER A 500 1.61 10.83 9.33
C SER A 500 2.35 12.14 9.55
N VAL A 501 2.25 12.66 10.77
CA VAL A 501 3.04 13.79 11.28
C VAL A 501 3.42 13.50 12.72
N GLU A 502 4.66 13.78 13.07
CA GLU A 502 5.20 13.69 14.43
C GLU A 502 5.63 15.07 14.91
N LEU A 503 5.21 15.43 16.13
CA LEU A 503 5.57 16.66 16.82
C LEU A 503 6.10 16.30 18.21
N ASP A 504 7.32 16.73 18.55
CA ASP A 504 7.99 16.33 19.79
C ASP A 504 7.33 16.92 21.05
N ALA A 505 6.80 18.14 20.97
CA ALA A 505 6.13 18.80 22.08
C ALA A 505 5.02 19.74 21.57
N VAL A 506 3.79 19.49 22.03
CA VAL A 506 2.61 20.30 21.71
C VAL A 506 2.00 20.80 23.00
N SER A 507 1.78 22.12 23.11
CA SER A 507 1.17 22.73 24.29
C SER A 507 -0.26 22.23 24.54
N PRO A 508 -0.78 22.30 25.79
CA PRO A 508 -2.18 21.97 26.06
C PRO A 508 -3.14 22.88 25.28
N GLY A 509 -4.22 22.31 24.74
CA GLY A 509 -5.18 23.06 23.95
C GLY A 509 -6.12 22.22 23.11
N SER A 510 -7.03 22.90 22.41
CA SER A 510 -7.88 22.30 21.38
C SER A 510 -7.28 22.56 20.00
N TYR A 511 -7.25 21.53 19.17
CA TYR A 511 -6.70 21.53 17.83
C TYR A 511 -7.74 21.00 16.85
N THR A 512 -7.75 21.57 15.65
CA THR A 512 -8.67 21.15 14.59
C THR A 512 -7.89 20.50 13.46
N ILE A 513 -8.38 19.37 12.96
CA ILE A 513 -7.77 18.68 11.81
C ILE A 513 -8.67 18.82 10.60
N TYR A 514 -8.11 19.45 9.57
CA TYR A 514 -8.71 19.55 8.26
C TYR A 514 -8.17 18.43 7.38
N VAL A 515 -9.07 17.70 6.73
CA VAL A 515 -8.75 16.57 5.86
C VAL A 515 -9.09 16.92 4.43
N LYS A 516 -8.22 16.54 3.50
CA LYS A 516 -8.47 16.58 2.07
C LYS A 516 -8.15 15.20 1.50
N ILE A 517 -9.16 14.57 0.90
CA ILE A 517 -9.02 13.30 0.20
C ILE A 517 -9.21 13.56 -1.28
N THR A 518 -8.28 13.09 -2.09
CA THR A 518 -8.40 13.08 -3.55
C THR A 518 -8.70 11.66 -3.99
N ALA A 519 -9.73 11.48 -4.81
CA ALA A 519 -10.06 10.18 -5.38
C ALA A 519 -9.78 10.19 -6.88
N GLU A 520 -9.22 9.10 -7.37
CA GLU A 520 -9.04 8.83 -8.80
C GLU A 520 -9.80 7.55 -9.14
N ARG A 521 -10.53 7.54 -10.26
CA ARG A 521 -11.24 6.34 -10.74
C ARG A 521 -10.33 5.62 -11.72
N ASP A 522 -10.06 4.35 -11.43
CA ASP A 522 -9.48 3.43 -12.39
C ASP A 522 -10.61 2.83 -13.25
N LEU A 523 -10.40 2.76 -14.56
CA LEU A 523 -11.35 2.17 -15.50
C LEU A 523 -10.98 0.74 -15.88
N SER A 524 -9.79 0.25 -15.51
CA SER A 524 -9.46 -1.18 -15.65
C SER A 524 -10.00 -2.05 -14.51
N GLU A 525 -10.35 -1.42 -13.39
CA GLU A 525 -10.93 -2.10 -12.23
C GLU A 525 -12.46 -2.04 -12.27
N ASP A 526 -13.10 -3.13 -11.88
CA ASP A 526 -14.55 -3.22 -11.78
C ASP A 526 -15.07 -2.66 -10.43
N PRO A 527 -16.26 -2.05 -10.41
CA PRO A 527 -16.89 -1.68 -9.14
C PRO A 527 -17.29 -2.93 -8.36
N VAL A 528 -17.33 -2.82 -7.02
CA VAL A 528 -17.58 -3.95 -6.11
C VAL A 528 -18.86 -4.70 -6.48
N GLU A 529 -19.92 -4.00 -6.85
CA GLU A 529 -21.20 -4.60 -7.23
C GLU A 529 -21.14 -5.41 -8.53
N GLU A 530 -20.20 -5.09 -9.42
CA GLU A 530 -19.96 -5.86 -10.65
C GLU A 530 -19.16 -7.12 -10.33
N VAL A 531 -18.08 -6.99 -9.56
CA VAL A 531 -17.27 -8.14 -9.13
C VAL A 531 -18.17 -9.16 -8.41
N VAL A 532 -18.95 -8.73 -7.43
CA VAL A 532 -19.86 -9.64 -6.70
C VAL A 532 -20.86 -10.31 -7.65
N ARG A 533 -21.35 -9.61 -8.67
CA ARG A 533 -22.26 -10.19 -9.65
C ARG A 533 -21.58 -11.26 -10.51
N GLN A 534 -20.39 -10.98 -11.00
CA GLN A 534 -19.58 -11.92 -11.78
C GLN A 534 -19.25 -13.16 -10.95
N GLU A 535 -18.75 -12.96 -9.73
CA GLU A 535 -18.39 -14.05 -8.82
C GLU A 535 -19.60 -14.93 -8.44
N CYS A 536 -20.79 -14.34 -8.27
CA CYS A 536 -22.03 -15.10 -8.06
C CYS A 536 -22.53 -15.84 -9.30
N PHE A 537 -22.11 -15.45 -10.51
CA PHE A 537 -22.50 -16.10 -11.76
C PHE A 537 -21.52 -17.21 -12.17
N ASP A 538 -20.22 -16.96 -12.02
CA ASP A 538 -19.15 -17.81 -12.53
C ASP A 538 -18.76 -18.94 -11.58
N ARG A 539 -19.01 -18.80 -10.26
CA ARG A 539 -18.55 -19.80 -9.27
C ARG A 539 -19.59 -20.87 -8.95
N VAL A 540 -19.07 -22.08 -8.79
CA VAL A 540 -19.78 -23.23 -8.19
C VAL A 540 -19.46 -23.37 -6.69
N ASP A 541 -18.30 -22.86 -6.25
CA ASP A 541 -17.85 -22.86 -4.84
C ASP A 541 -17.91 -21.44 -4.23
N ASN A 542 -18.46 -21.35 -3.03
CA ASN A 542 -18.67 -20.10 -2.30
C ASN A 542 -17.51 -19.73 -1.35
N GLU A 543 -16.55 -20.62 -1.12
CA GLU A 543 -15.55 -20.46 -0.06
C GLU A 543 -14.71 -19.18 -0.18
N LYS A 544 -14.05 -18.92 -1.32
CA LYS A 544 -13.20 -17.73 -1.48
C LYS A 544 -13.98 -16.43 -1.43
N LEU A 545 -15.14 -16.38 -2.10
CA LEU A 545 -16.00 -15.19 -2.07
C LEU A 545 -16.54 -14.93 -0.66
N ALA A 546 -16.91 -15.97 0.08
CA ALA A 546 -17.35 -15.84 1.47
C ALA A 546 -16.22 -15.34 2.36
N GLN A 547 -15.00 -15.88 2.21
CA GLN A 547 -13.83 -15.44 2.97
C GLN A 547 -13.52 -13.95 2.72
N VAL A 548 -13.40 -13.55 1.44
CA VAL A 548 -13.06 -12.18 1.05
C VAL A 548 -14.22 -11.21 1.35
N GLY A 549 -15.46 -11.66 1.20
CA GLY A 549 -16.66 -10.89 1.56
C GLY A 549 -16.80 -10.66 3.06
N GLN A 550 -16.44 -11.63 3.91
CA GLN A 550 -16.41 -11.45 5.36
C GLN A 550 -15.35 -10.42 5.77
N ALA A 551 -14.16 -10.52 5.19
CA ALA A 551 -13.10 -9.54 5.35
C ALA A 551 -13.55 -8.12 4.95
N TYR A 552 -14.20 -7.99 3.78
CA TYR A 552 -14.75 -6.72 3.32
C TYR A 552 -15.78 -6.14 4.29
N ASN A 553 -16.73 -6.97 4.75
CA ASN A 553 -17.76 -6.57 5.70
C ASN A 553 -17.15 -6.10 7.03
N LEU A 554 -16.15 -6.82 7.54
CA LEU A 554 -15.43 -6.47 8.76
C LEU A 554 -14.75 -5.10 8.60
N ALA A 555 -14.01 -4.90 7.51
CA ALA A 555 -13.32 -3.65 7.19
C ALA A 555 -14.28 -2.45 7.18
N HIS A 556 -15.36 -2.56 6.42
CA HIS A 556 -16.29 -1.46 6.18
C HIS A 556 -17.23 -1.21 7.36
N SER A 557 -17.40 -2.19 8.26
CA SER A 557 -18.18 -2.02 9.48
C SER A 557 -17.59 -0.97 10.44
N LYS A 558 -16.29 -0.66 10.35
CA LYS A 558 -15.59 0.27 11.25
C LYS A 558 -16.13 1.69 11.20
N ALA A 559 -16.66 2.12 10.05
CA ALA A 559 -17.26 3.44 9.91
C ALA A 559 -18.73 3.51 10.36
N ARG A 560 -19.35 2.37 10.71
CA ARG A 560 -20.81 2.25 10.93
C ARG A 560 -21.33 3.22 11.99
N ASP A 561 -20.67 3.27 13.14
CA ASP A 561 -21.06 4.15 14.25
C ASP A 561 -21.05 5.65 13.86
N TYR A 562 -20.04 6.08 13.10
CA TYR A 562 -20.02 7.43 12.54
C TYR A 562 -21.18 7.67 11.56
N MET A 563 -21.45 6.74 10.66
CA MET A 563 -22.56 6.86 9.70
C MET A 563 -23.93 6.90 10.39
N ASP A 564 -24.10 6.13 11.46
CA ASP A 564 -25.32 6.14 12.28
C ASP A 564 -25.50 7.50 12.97
N ARG A 565 -24.44 8.05 13.58
CA ARG A 565 -24.45 9.40 14.19
C ARG A 565 -24.72 10.50 13.18
N VAL A 566 -24.11 10.45 12.00
CA VAL A 566 -24.39 11.40 10.91
C VAL A 566 -25.84 11.29 10.46
N SER A 567 -26.38 10.07 10.34
CA SER A 567 -27.77 9.84 9.96
C SER A 567 -28.75 10.35 11.02
N ASP A 568 -28.44 10.14 12.31
CA ASP A 568 -29.18 10.71 13.44
C ASP A 568 -29.14 12.23 13.46
N HIS A 569 -27.97 12.81 13.23
CA HIS A 569 -27.80 14.27 13.15
C HIS A 569 -28.62 14.85 12.00
N ARG A 570 -28.55 14.26 10.80
CA ARG A 570 -29.39 14.64 9.65
C ARG A 570 -30.88 14.55 9.98
N ARG A 571 -31.30 13.48 10.67
CA ARG A 571 -32.70 13.31 11.13
C ARG A 571 -33.11 14.38 12.14
N ARG A 572 -32.24 14.76 13.08
CA ARG A 572 -32.51 15.81 14.07
C ARG A 572 -32.59 17.19 13.42
N MET A 573 -31.66 17.52 12.51
CA MET A 573 -31.66 18.76 11.75
C MET A 573 -32.89 18.89 10.85
N ALA A 574 -33.31 17.80 10.20
CA ALA A 574 -34.55 17.78 9.41
C ALA A 574 -35.82 17.93 10.27
N LYS A 575 -35.74 17.61 11.57
CA LYS A 575 -36.83 17.76 12.56
C LYS A 575 -36.75 19.06 13.39
N GLY A 576 -35.77 19.94 13.11
CA GLY A 576 -35.68 21.27 13.73
C GLY A 576 -36.94 22.11 13.46
N PRO A 577 -37.25 23.13 14.29
CA PRO A 577 -38.53 23.82 14.20
C PRO A 577 -38.64 24.48 12.83
N GLY A 578 -39.69 24.13 12.08
CA GLY A 578 -40.13 24.92 10.93
C GLY A 578 -40.29 26.40 11.33
N PRO A 579 -40.32 27.33 10.37
CA PRO A 579 -40.32 28.76 10.66
C PRO A 579 -41.38 29.05 11.72
N ARG A 580 -40.93 29.56 12.88
CA ARG A 580 -41.85 30.04 13.91
C ARG A 580 -42.79 31.01 13.20
N PRO A 581 -44.12 30.84 13.28
CA PRO A 581 -45.00 31.90 12.83
C PRO A 581 -44.62 33.12 13.66
N CYS A 582 -44.19 34.20 13.01
CA CYS A 582 -44.10 35.50 13.65
C CYS A 582 -45.50 35.81 14.18
N LEU A 583 -45.71 35.59 15.48
CA LEU A 583 -46.83 36.14 16.22
C LEU A 583 -46.55 37.64 16.41
N GLU A 584 -46.59 38.39 15.32
CA GLU A 584 -46.91 39.81 15.40
C GLU A 584 -48.40 39.93 15.67
N ARG A 585 -48.70 40.34 16.91
CA ARG A 585 -50.02 40.81 17.30
C ARG A 585 -50.34 42.05 16.47
N TYR A 586 -51.20 41.90 15.49
CA TYR A 586 -52.14 42.96 15.12
C TYR A 586 -53.55 42.39 15.15
N SER A 587 -54.30 42.92 16.12
CA SER A 587 -55.73 42.74 16.30
C SER A 587 -56.49 43.30 15.10
N CYS A 588 -57.23 42.44 14.41
CA CYS A 588 -58.44 42.83 13.67
C CYS A 588 -59.51 41.76 13.89
N THR A 589 -60.68 42.24 14.32
CA THR A 589 -61.86 41.48 14.73
C THR A 589 -62.55 40.76 13.56
N PRO A 590 -63.29 39.66 13.83
CA PRO A 590 -63.97 38.88 12.81
C PRO A 590 -65.25 39.58 12.34
N SER A 591 -65.20 40.14 11.14
CA SER A 591 -66.37 40.54 10.36
C SER A 591 -66.07 40.20 8.90
N GLU A 592 -67.03 39.55 8.23
CA GLU A 592 -67.09 39.37 6.78
C GLU A 592 -66.27 38.21 6.16
N LYS A 593 -66.56 36.98 6.61
CA LYS A 593 -66.64 35.85 5.68
C LYS A 593 -67.99 35.89 4.98
N ALA A 594 -68.06 36.43 3.76
CA ALA A 594 -68.99 36.01 2.70
C ALA A 594 -68.77 36.87 1.46
N SER A 595 -68.86 36.23 0.29
CA SER A 595 -68.92 36.82 -1.06
C SER A 595 -67.62 36.79 -1.84
N ARG A 596 -67.53 35.76 -2.70
CA ARG A 596 -67.14 35.81 -4.13
C ARG A 596 -66.37 34.57 -4.55
N TRP A 597 -67.08 33.44 -4.51
CA TRP A 597 -66.95 32.40 -5.51
C TRP A 597 -68.32 32.26 -6.16
N LEU A 598 -68.48 32.96 -7.29
CA LEU A 598 -69.48 32.78 -8.36
C LEU A 598 -69.49 34.09 -9.15
N ASP A 599 -68.74 34.12 -10.24
CA ASP A 599 -69.31 34.42 -11.56
C ASP A 599 -68.21 34.25 -12.62
N ALA A 600 -68.30 33.12 -13.29
CA ALA A 600 -67.69 32.91 -14.58
C ALA A 600 -68.61 33.52 -15.65
N LYS A 601 -67.97 34.04 -16.71
CA LYS A 601 -68.52 34.23 -18.08
C LYS A 601 -69.45 35.41 -18.32
N ASN A 602 -68.92 36.42 -19.00
CA ASN A 602 -69.40 37.07 -20.24
C ASN A 602 -68.62 38.40 -20.41
N VAL A 603 -68.20 38.93 -21.57
CA VAL A 603 -68.31 38.61 -23.00
C VAL A 603 -67.38 39.61 -23.76
N ASN A 604 -66.76 39.13 -24.85
CA ASN A 604 -66.32 39.77 -26.11
C ASN A 604 -65.32 40.95 -26.23
N SER A 605 -64.21 40.62 -26.91
CA SER A 605 -63.62 41.17 -28.16
C SER A 605 -63.74 42.65 -28.53
N THR A 606 -62.62 43.28 -28.92
CA THR A 606 -62.45 43.96 -30.24
C THR A 606 -60.98 44.35 -30.53
N HIS A 607 -60.53 43.94 -31.73
CA HIS A 607 -59.59 44.54 -32.70
C HIS A 607 -58.28 45.32 -32.35
N THR A 608 -57.22 44.84 -33.01
CA THR A 608 -55.93 45.40 -33.50
C THR A 608 -56.05 46.78 -34.22
N PRO A 609 -54.97 47.51 -34.65
CA PRO A 609 -53.61 47.03 -35.06
C PRO A 609 -52.38 47.90 -34.70
N ALA A 610 -51.20 47.37 -35.06
CA ALA A 610 -49.90 48.04 -35.11
C ALA A 610 -49.78 49.07 -36.25
N PRO A 611 -48.70 49.87 -36.28
CA PRO A 611 -48.06 50.18 -37.56
C PRO A 611 -46.52 50.09 -37.56
N THR A 612 -46.01 49.91 -38.77
CA THR A 612 -44.60 49.73 -39.16
C THR A 612 -44.05 51.03 -39.79
N ALA A 613 -42.77 51.30 -39.52
CA ALA A 613 -41.72 52.04 -40.25
C ALA A 613 -42.06 53.08 -41.35
N ILE A 614 -41.44 54.27 -41.25
CA ILE A 614 -40.92 55.07 -42.37
C ILE A 614 -39.58 55.71 -41.95
N GLY A 615 -38.54 55.56 -42.76
CA GLY A 615 -37.26 56.25 -42.61
C GLY A 615 -37.21 57.58 -43.36
N ARG A 616 -36.30 58.47 -42.94
CA ARG A 616 -35.66 59.49 -43.80
C ARG A 616 -34.39 60.01 -43.13
N ALA A 617 -33.39 60.22 -43.98
CA ALA A 617 -32.05 60.69 -43.71
C ALA A 617 -31.98 62.24 -43.68
N ASP A 618 -30.73 62.73 -43.55
CA ASP A 618 -30.20 64.10 -43.65
C ASP A 618 -30.05 64.78 -42.28
N ILE A 619 -28.86 64.77 -41.65
CA ILE A 619 -27.63 65.53 -41.98
C ILE A 619 -27.92 67.03 -42.00
N ASP A 620 -27.53 67.77 -40.95
CA ASP A 620 -26.56 68.85 -41.14
C ASP A 620 -25.84 69.38 -39.90
N MET A 621 -24.57 69.74 -40.15
CA MET A 621 -23.73 70.78 -39.56
C MET A 621 -23.32 70.80 -38.08
N SER A 622 -22.21 70.10 -37.82
CA SER A 622 -20.88 70.65 -37.45
C SER A 622 -20.67 72.19 -37.57
N PHE A 623 -19.76 72.88 -36.87
CA PHE A 623 -18.30 72.66 -36.79
C PHE A 623 -17.62 73.75 -35.92
N LYS A 624 -16.39 73.45 -35.46
CA LYS A 624 -15.24 74.30 -35.04
C LYS A 624 -14.94 74.29 -33.52
N GLY A 625 -13.74 73.94 -33.06
CA GLY A 625 -12.52 73.51 -33.75
C GLY A 625 -11.28 73.56 -32.84
N GLN A 626 -10.37 72.58 -33.04
CA GLN A 626 -8.89 72.54 -32.81
C GLN A 626 -8.36 72.86 -31.39
N GLN A 627 -7.46 72.08 -30.77
CA GLN A 627 -6.20 71.41 -31.18
C GLN A 627 -6.10 70.03 -30.47
N ASP A 628 -5.34 68.99 -30.85
CA ASP A 628 -4.18 68.81 -31.73
C ASP A 628 -4.14 67.37 -32.28
N GLN A 629 -3.58 67.20 -33.48
CA GLN A 629 -3.47 65.98 -34.31
C GLN A 629 -2.02 65.44 -34.24
N ARG A 630 -1.59 64.22 -34.61
CA ARG A 630 -2.14 63.03 -35.28
C ARG A 630 -1.08 61.90 -35.20
N ARG A 631 -1.55 60.64 -35.26
CA ARG A 631 -1.05 59.43 -35.95
C ARG A 631 0.48 59.27 -36.22
N ARG A 632 1.01 58.05 -35.97
CA ARG A 632 1.09 56.92 -36.94
C ARG A 632 1.84 55.72 -36.32
N SER A 633 1.60 54.58 -36.96
CA SER A 633 2.08 53.21 -36.81
C SER A 633 3.59 52.96 -36.86
N SER A 634 3.98 51.80 -36.28
CA SER A 634 5.20 50.96 -36.36
C SER A 634 6.30 51.36 -37.34
N PRO A 635 7.61 51.28 -36.97
CA PRO A 635 8.44 50.09 -37.30
C PRO A 635 9.71 49.81 -36.40
N THR A 636 10.21 48.56 -36.45
CA THR A 636 11.58 48.03 -36.70
C THR A 636 12.90 48.66 -36.13
N LEU A 637 13.68 47.84 -35.37
CA LEU A 637 15.17 47.67 -35.20
C LEU A 637 16.04 48.90 -34.79
N PRO A 638 17.38 48.83 -34.49
CA PRO A 638 18.36 47.73 -34.38
C PRO A 638 19.30 47.82 -33.13
N ALA A 639 20.27 46.90 -32.96
CA ALA A 639 21.51 47.20 -32.23
C ALA A 639 22.69 46.32 -32.72
N THR A 640 23.75 46.97 -33.22
CA THR A 640 25.07 46.35 -33.40
C THR A 640 26.19 47.37 -33.15
N ALA A 641 27.07 47.00 -32.19
CA ALA A 641 28.54 47.17 -32.02
C ALA A 641 29.25 48.53 -32.23
N PRO A 642 30.36 48.80 -31.51
CA PRO A 642 31.73 48.30 -31.87
C PRO A 642 32.57 47.93 -30.61
N ASP A 643 33.83 47.44 -30.57
CA ASP A 643 34.86 46.89 -31.45
C ASP A 643 35.94 46.25 -30.54
N LEU A 644 36.61 45.16 -30.97
CA LEU A 644 38.06 44.88 -30.81
C LEU A 644 38.44 43.46 -31.33
N VAL A 645 38.88 43.43 -32.60
CA VAL A 645 40.02 42.71 -33.25
C VAL A 645 40.33 41.20 -32.97
N LYS A 646 40.05 40.39 -34.02
CA LYS A 646 40.77 39.31 -34.78
C LYS A 646 41.96 38.55 -34.14
N THR A 647 42.09 37.22 -34.28
CA THR A 647 42.48 36.44 -35.51
C THR A 647 42.18 34.92 -35.38
N GLU A 648 41.51 34.28 -36.36
CA GLU A 648 41.96 33.31 -37.42
C GLU A 648 42.30 31.85 -37.03
N LEU A 649 41.60 30.86 -37.65
CA LEU A 649 42.13 29.71 -38.46
C LEU A 649 40.98 28.72 -38.88
N PRO A 650 41.16 27.86 -39.94
CA PRO A 650 40.09 27.49 -40.87
C PRO A 650 39.78 25.97 -41.00
N ARG A 651 38.98 25.66 -42.03
CA ARG A 651 38.18 24.47 -42.38
C ARG A 651 38.96 23.21 -42.85
N THR A 652 38.34 22.03 -42.60
CA THR A 652 38.16 20.76 -43.40
C THR A 652 39.20 20.35 -44.46
N PRO A 653 39.51 19.04 -44.69
CA PRO A 653 38.57 18.11 -45.38
C PRO A 653 38.70 16.58 -45.09
N GLU A 654 37.68 15.80 -45.52
CA GLU A 654 37.77 14.35 -45.88
C GLU A 654 38.59 14.17 -47.19
N PRO A 655 38.76 12.98 -47.85
CA PRO A 655 38.35 11.58 -47.60
C PRO A 655 39.50 10.54 -47.85
N VAL A 656 39.21 9.23 -47.83
CA VAL A 656 39.41 8.28 -48.98
C VAL A 656 39.41 6.80 -48.55
N ILE A 657 38.68 6.04 -49.36
CA ILE A 657 38.42 4.60 -49.45
C ILE A 657 39.62 3.85 -50.03
N HIS A 658 39.83 2.58 -49.64
CA HIS A 658 40.34 1.57 -50.59
C HIS A 658 39.62 0.22 -50.42
N THR A 659 39.04 -0.24 -51.53
CA THR A 659 38.42 -1.57 -51.70
C THR A 659 39.21 -2.41 -52.70
N ALA A 660 39.02 -3.74 -52.63
CA ALA A 660 39.12 -4.77 -53.69
C ALA A 660 40.45 -5.57 -53.76
N LEU A 661 40.52 -6.89 -53.99
CA LEU A 661 39.71 -7.79 -54.83
C LEU A 661 39.81 -9.30 -54.41
N HIS A 662 38.67 -9.98 -54.55
CA HIS A 662 38.33 -11.39 -54.90
C HIS A 662 39.36 -12.41 -55.49
N LEU A 663 39.40 -13.66 -54.96
CA LEU A 663 38.86 -14.95 -55.54
C LEU A 663 39.58 -16.25 -55.07
N ARG A 664 38.75 -17.28 -54.72
CA ARG A 664 38.90 -18.77 -54.78
C ARG A 664 40.08 -19.44 -54.03
N GLY A 665 39.92 -20.54 -53.26
CA GLY A 665 38.79 -21.42 -52.96
C GLY A 665 39.24 -22.66 -52.16
N ILE A 666 38.26 -23.51 -51.81
CA ILE A 666 38.35 -24.92 -51.34
C ILE A 666 38.42 -25.16 -49.81
N SER A 667 37.22 -25.36 -49.25
CA SER A 667 36.76 -26.51 -48.42
C SER A 667 37.57 -27.02 -47.22
N SER A 668 36.99 -26.92 -46.01
CA SER A 668 36.34 -28.08 -45.36
C SER A 668 35.60 -27.67 -44.08
N GLN A 669 34.57 -28.46 -43.75
CA GLN A 669 33.45 -28.18 -42.86
C GLN A 669 33.80 -27.97 -41.38
N LYS A 670 33.22 -26.93 -40.76
CA LYS A 670 32.79 -26.92 -39.36
C LYS A 670 31.38 -26.33 -39.33
N SER A 671 30.45 -27.05 -38.73
CA SER A 671 29.06 -26.63 -38.55
C SER A 671 28.99 -25.44 -37.59
N GLU A 672 28.52 -24.31 -38.11
CA GLU A 672 28.14 -23.13 -37.34
C GLU A 672 26.95 -23.44 -36.43
N TRP A 673 27.18 -23.34 -35.12
CA TRP A 673 26.15 -23.07 -34.14
C TRP A 673 26.01 -21.55 -34.03
N GLN A 674 24.86 -21.02 -34.41
CA GLN A 674 24.50 -19.63 -34.13
C GLN A 674 24.13 -19.50 -32.65
N PRO A 675 24.57 -18.44 -31.93
CA PRO A 675 24.03 -18.11 -30.64
C PRO A 675 22.67 -17.44 -30.86
N GLU A 676 21.59 -18.20 -30.71
CA GLU A 676 20.26 -17.61 -30.52
C GLU A 676 20.29 -16.82 -29.21
N GLY A 677 20.15 -15.50 -29.33
CA GLY A 677 20.01 -14.60 -28.21
C GLY A 677 18.67 -14.81 -27.53
N SER A 678 18.70 -15.33 -26.30
CA SER A 678 17.58 -15.27 -25.35
C SER A 678 17.74 -14.05 -24.44
N ASP A 679 17.59 -12.86 -25.03
CA ASP A 679 17.37 -11.63 -24.27
C ASP A 679 15.85 -11.49 -24.02
N ARG A 680 15.34 -12.21 -23.00
CA ARG A 680 13.98 -12.05 -22.46
C ARG A 680 13.94 -12.39 -20.97
N SER A 681 14.44 -11.49 -20.11
CA SER A 681 14.02 -11.40 -18.70
C SER A 681 14.38 -10.03 -18.11
N SER A 682 14.10 -8.96 -18.84
CA SER A 682 14.27 -7.59 -18.35
C SER A 682 13.34 -6.65 -19.11
N ARG A 683 12.03 -6.90 -19.01
CA ARG A 683 10.95 -5.99 -19.41
C ARG A 683 9.65 -6.52 -18.80
N ASP A 684 9.44 -6.27 -17.52
CA ASP A 684 8.12 -6.24 -16.90
C ASP A 684 8.21 -5.44 -15.61
N ARG A 685 8.34 -4.12 -15.79
CA ARG A 685 8.05 -3.07 -14.81
C ARG A 685 8.13 -1.74 -15.57
N LEU A 686 7.12 -1.50 -16.40
CA LEU A 686 6.64 -0.22 -16.95
C LEU A 686 5.80 -0.52 -18.20
N SER A 687 4.58 -0.99 -17.98
CA SER A 687 3.51 -1.02 -18.99
C SER A 687 2.14 -0.93 -18.31
N TYR A 688 1.95 0.10 -17.46
CA TYR A 688 0.62 0.73 -17.39
C TYR A 688 0.42 1.52 -18.66
N LEU A 689 0.10 0.84 -19.76
CA LEU A 689 -0.49 1.42 -20.97
C LEU A 689 -1.07 0.27 -21.81
N SER A 690 -2.40 0.22 -21.81
CA SER A 690 -3.26 -0.37 -22.84
C SER A 690 -3.18 -1.89 -23.05
N ARG A 691 -4.06 -2.64 -22.38
CA ARG A 691 -4.66 -3.83 -23.02
C ARG A 691 -5.39 -3.34 -24.29
N PRO A 692 -5.18 -3.94 -25.47
CA PRO A 692 -6.10 -3.72 -26.57
C PRO A 692 -7.48 -4.27 -26.15
N PRO A 693 -8.59 -3.64 -26.56
CA PRO A 693 -9.89 -4.22 -26.31
C PRO A 693 -9.96 -5.58 -27.01
N SER A 694 -10.45 -6.60 -26.31
CA SER A 694 -10.88 -7.84 -26.92
C SER A 694 -12.01 -7.51 -27.89
N ASP A 695 -11.74 -7.60 -29.19
CA ASP A 695 -12.76 -7.57 -30.24
C ASP A 695 -13.60 -8.84 -30.15
N SER A 696 -14.63 -8.80 -29.31
CA SER A 696 -15.80 -9.66 -29.40
C SER A 696 -16.98 -8.94 -28.77
N ASP A 697 -17.53 -7.97 -29.49
CA ASP A 697 -18.93 -7.51 -29.39
C ASP A 697 -19.18 -6.45 -30.48
N THR A 698 -19.02 -6.83 -31.74
CA THR A 698 -19.70 -6.13 -32.84
C THR A 698 -20.97 -6.88 -33.17
N GLU A 699 -22.04 -6.61 -32.43
CA GLU A 699 -23.40 -6.53 -32.98
C GLU A 699 -24.37 -5.83 -32.01
N GLY A 700 -24.85 -4.65 -32.41
CA GLY A 700 -26.19 -4.16 -32.05
C GLY A 700 -26.43 -3.49 -30.69
N SER A 701 -26.22 -2.17 -30.62
CA SER A 701 -27.21 -1.18 -30.11
C SER A 701 -26.55 0.17 -29.86
N SER A 702 -27.00 1.20 -30.57
CA SER A 702 -26.66 2.61 -30.34
C SER A 702 -27.33 3.17 -29.07
N GLY A 703 -27.18 2.46 -27.95
CA GLY A 703 -27.53 2.96 -26.62
C GLY A 703 -26.50 4.00 -26.19
N SER A 704 -26.92 5.24 -25.95
CA SER A 704 -26.05 6.29 -25.40
C SER A 704 -25.28 5.75 -24.20
N LYS A 705 -23.94 5.62 -24.28
CA LYS A 705 -23.10 5.27 -23.12
C LYS A 705 -23.27 6.38 -22.08
N LYS A 706 -24.17 6.17 -21.12
CA LYS A 706 -24.38 7.11 -20.01
C LYS A 706 -23.12 7.07 -19.14
N PRO A 707 -22.59 8.22 -18.71
CA PRO A 707 -21.40 8.22 -17.85
C PRO A 707 -21.75 7.56 -16.51
N LYS A 708 -20.93 6.59 -16.07
CA LYS A 708 -21.07 5.96 -14.74
C LYS A 708 -20.93 7.06 -13.67
N PRO A 709 -21.88 7.19 -12.72
CA PRO A 709 -21.87 8.26 -11.73
C PRO A 709 -20.64 8.18 -10.82
N TRP A 710 -20.14 9.33 -10.39
CA TRP A 710 -19.16 9.52 -9.33
C TRP A 710 -19.75 9.16 -7.98
N ASN A 711 -19.15 8.14 -7.38
CA ASN A 711 -19.54 7.56 -6.09
C ASN A 711 -18.28 7.12 -5.32
N ALA A 712 -17.32 8.03 -5.20
CA ALA A 712 -16.10 7.76 -4.46
C ALA A 712 -16.38 7.94 -2.96
N VAL A 713 -16.25 6.86 -2.20
CA VAL A 713 -16.40 6.87 -0.74
C VAL A 713 -15.14 6.27 -0.12
N CYS A 714 -14.52 7.03 0.77
CA CYS A 714 -13.30 6.64 1.45
C CYS A 714 -13.59 6.47 2.95
N ILE A 715 -13.33 5.29 3.49
CA ILE A 715 -13.35 5.04 4.93
C ILE A 715 -11.96 5.36 5.47
N THR A 716 -11.89 6.31 6.40
CA THR A 716 -10.64 6.79 6.99
C THR A 716 -10.65 6.71 8.50
N ASN A 717 -9.47 6.50 9.07
CA ASN A 717 -9.20 6.47 10.49
C ASN A 717 -8.21 7.57 10.84
N LEU A 718 -8.56 8.41 11.81
CA LEU A 718 -7.58 9.25 12.49
C LEU A 718 -7.13 8.54 13.75
N ARG A 719 -5.83 8.22 13.84
CA ARG A 719 -5.16 7.75 15.06
C ARG A 719 -4.29 8.88 15.63
N VAL A 720 -4.39 9.09 16.93
CA VAL A 720 -3.64 10.11 17.66
C VAL A 720 -2.90 9.43 18.81
N TYR A 721 -1.58 9.45 18.75
CA TYR A 721 -0.71 8.91 19.79
C TYR A 721 -0.11 10.05 20.62
N SER A 722 -0.17 9.93 21.94
CA SER A 722 0.39 10.90 22.87
C SER A 722 0.67 10.26 24.23
N THR A 723 1.51 10.88 25.05
CA THR A 723 1.68 10.50 26.46
C THR A 723 0.63 11.12 27.39
N ASP A 724 -0.29 11.94 26.85
CA ASP A 724 -1.42 12.50 27.59
C ASP A 724 -2.57 11.49 27.78
N GLU A 725 -2.73 11.01 29.02
CA GLU A 725 -3.81 10.10 29.43
C GLU A 725 -5.22 10.71 29.25
N LYS A 726 -5.34 12.04 29.17
CA LYS A 726 -6.63 12.74 29.01
C LYS A 726 -6.85 13.24 27.57
N LEU A 727 -6.07 12.75 26.61
CA LEU A 727 -6.28 12.99 25.18
C LEU A 727 -7.71 12.62 24.78
N THR A 728 -8.36 13.51 24.04
CA THR A 728 -9.68 13.21 23.45
C THR A 728 -9.74 13.59 21.99
N VAL A 729 -10.38 12.74 21.19
CA VAL A 729 -10.63 12.95 19.76
C VAL A 729 -12.13 12.90 19.49
N ARG A 730 -12.64 13.91 18.80
CA ARG A 730 -14.03 14.03 18.37
C ARG A 730 -14.12 14.24 16.86
N THR A 731 -15.27 13.93 16.28
CA THR A 731 -15.53 14.04 14.84
C THR A 731 -16.51 15.18 14.57
N PHE A 732 -16.42 15.76 13.37
CA PHE A 732 -17.40 16.72 12.88
C PHE A 732 -18.35 16.04 11.89
N ALA A 733 -19.61 16.46 11.89
CA ALA A 733 -20.57 16.17 10.83
C ALA A 733 -20.17 16.89 9.54
N GLU A 734 -20.73 16.45 8.40
CA GLU A 734 -20.57 17.13 7.11
C GLU A 734 -21.04 18.59 7.13
N THR A 735 -21.94 18.96 8.05
CA THR A 735 -22.44 20.32 8.25
C THR A 735 -21.48 21.21 9.04
N GLY A 736 -20.40 20.65 9.59
CA GLY A 736 -19.43 21.36 10.45
C GLY A 736 -19.78 21.35 11.93
N ASP A 737 -20.88 20.71 12.33
CA ASP A 737 -21.27 20.54 13.73
C ASP A 737 -20.46 19.42 14.39
N LEU A 738 -20.08 19.59 15.67
CA LEU A 738 -19.37 18.55 16.43
C LEU A 738 -20.35 17.41 16.79
N LEU A 739 -19.93 16.16 16.55
CA LEU A 739 -20.69 14.93 16.85
C LEU A 739 -20.28 14.28 18.17
#